data_AF-A0A818KMH8-F1
#
_entry.id   AF-A0A818KMH8-F1
#
_cell.length_a   1.000
_cell.length_b   1.000
_cell.length_c   1.000
_cell.angle_alpha   90.00
_cell.angle_beta   90.00
_cell.angle_gamma   90.00
#
_symmetry.space_group_name_H-M   'P 1'
#
loop_
_entity.id
_entity.type
_entity.pdbx_description
1 polymer ?
#
loop_
_entity_poly.entity_id
_entity_poly.type
_entity_poly.pdbx_seq_one_letter_code
_entity_poly.pdbx_strand_id
1 'polypeptide(L)'
;MIKAINHLSRRRLNIQNNPVSESLLNATVQCVCSPFFVNIFKQVTELIELNDAQELLLNTCTDYIVCYEGNRRHEIFSIIRTILLKPFTQWLQQHASSFRQWNRITKSSFDKLGGIIFDFGLHNEKIIGKDTYDDCCKIIDCYILILSTLSNNINAIDESTIDLIGICMFHLYALTLEQSLLDYIKNQQLSSILLRLIDIDNEEAQFNAYRILASIMTEQDIKMLANPGKISKVFITFLTDVIDNTRKIRRLRNLLRCLKCLVQHDQIKEELTKQGILPHLLRCATETKFDPVHEQQPTLEILLALTFHDQAAILLKENSQFISHLHTLINSSSEQGLRRAAEGLLWKLEKEEIATAKLVTIPITKDVRNYKYDIMLSYSHRDKDLCHRIYDRLVKDNFRIWIDRDQMHGSTMVAMADAIENAEFVFVCMSDAYKQSAYCQSEAQYAYERQCHLIPIVMKQNYRPDGRLGIMVSGKIYVDFPKLGFDQAYLKLKNEIDRYRLNMNLSISTQEQQRCESPTTAKEPERTIETITDQSDEQPTITNNGVASMFIKTTGNNAITLEQYQQIRLGWTRDQVTQFVGIPGELIITEEPISPSNRGNIMVQYQGSISSNVLERESTVIFSFNNKILWKKNQKLLDLTSNYIITREHYNQIQTGWTYDQVRSTLGSRGNVIQEANIWPNVTLMTVLYQGEGQKGVESVGYIQLGFWDGKLQSKPGYE
;
A
#
# COMPACT_ATOMS: atom_id res chain seq x y z
N MET A 1 42.91 24.07 -22.56
CA MET A 1 41.71 23.23 -22.38
C MET A 1 41.86 22.30 -21.18
N ILE A 2 42.79 21.33 -21.20
CA ILE A 2 43.06 20.38 -20.07
C ILE A 2 43.26 21.07 -18.72
N LYS A 3 44.12 22.10 -18.63
CA LYS A 3 44.31 22.86 -17.38
C LYS A 3 43.06 23.62 -16.91
N ALA A 4 42.19 24.04 -17.82
CA ALA A 4 40.95 24.75 -17.48
C ALA A 4 39.86 23.76 -17.01
N ILE A 5 39.72 22.61 -17.68
CA ILE A 5 38.78 21.55 -17.28
C ILE A 5 39.20 20.91 -15.95
N ASN A 6 40.49 20.67 -15.73
CA ASN A 6 41.02 20.16 -14.44
C ASN A 6 40.83 21.16 -13.29
N HIS A 7 40.79 22.45 -13.57
CA HIS A 7 40.55 23.48 -12.55
C HIS A 7 39.05 23.67 -12.25
N LEU A 8 38.17 23.42 -13.23
CA LEU A 8 36.71 23.49 -13.11
C LEU A 8 36.12 22.20 -12.52
N SER A 9 36.67 21.02 -12.80
CA SER A 9 36.23 19.74 -12.21
C SER A 9 36.57 19.61 -10.73
N ARG A 10 37.71 20.17 -10.28
CA ARG A 10 38.16 20.14 -8.87
C ARG A 10 37.47 21.16 -7.96
N ARG A 11 36.86 22.21 -8.53
CA ARG A 11 36.14 23.24 -7.80
C ARG A 11 34.75 23.31 -8.42
N ARG A 12 33.75 22.65 -7.82
CA ARG A 12 32.31 22.77 -8.15
C ARG A 12 31.90 24.25 -8.22
N LEU A 13 32.23 24.93 -9.30
CA LEU A 13 31.93 26.33 -9.53
C LEU A 13 30.61 26.33 -10.28
N ASN A 14 29.66 27.11 -9.77
CA ASN A 14 28.47 27.49 -10.54
C ASN A 14 28.96 28.26 -11.77
N ILE A 15 29.12 27.55 -12.89
CA ILE A 15 29.39 28.16 -14.18
C ILE A 15 28.06 28.72 -14.69
N GLN A 16 27.60 29.81 -14.08
CA GLN A 16 26.48 30.57 -14.64
C GLN A 16 27.01 31.48 -15.74
N ASN A 17 26.56 31.21 -16.97
CA ASN A 17 26.48 32.15 -18.10
C ASN A 17 27.76 32.94 -18.45
N ASN A 18 28.88 32.24 -18.67
CA ASN A 18 30.05 32.82 -19.35
C ASN A 18 30.16 32.29 -20.79
N PRO A 19 30.25 33.14 -21.84
CA PRO A 19 30.31 32.71 -23.24
C PRO A 19 31.50 31.77 -23.53
N VAL A 20 32.64 31.93 -22.84
CA VAL A 20 33.80 31.03 -22.96
C VAL A 20 33.48 29.64 -22.42
N SER A 21 32.68 29.57 -21.36
CA SER A 21 32.28 28.29 -20.75
C SER A 21 31.24 27.53 -21.57
N GLU A 22 30.34 28.23 -22.26
CA GLU A 22 29.36 27.63 -23.18
C GLU A 22 30.04 27.08 -24.44
N SER A 23 31.00 27.81 -25.01
CA SER A 23 31.80 27.33 -26.15
C SER A 23 32.58 26.06 -25.79
N LEU A 24 33.22 26.04 -24.61
CA LEU A 24 33.93 24.87 -24.10
C LEU A 24 32.99 23.68 -23.89
N LEU A 25 31.79 23.91 -23.34
CA LEU A 25 30.78 22.88 -23.14
C LEU A 25 30.33 22.27 -24.46
N ASN A 26 29.97 23.10 -25.44
CA ASN A 26 29.57 22.63 -26.77
C ASN A 26 30.68 21.79 -27.43
N ALA A 27 31.93 22.24 -27.37
CA ALA A 27 33.07 21.48 -27.88
C ALA A 27 33.27 20.14 -27.15
N THR A 28 33.08 20.13 -25.83
CA THR A 28 33.20 18.91 -25.01
C THR A 28 32.11 17.89 -25.36
N VAL A 29 30.87 18.35 -25.50
CA VAL A 29 29.74 17.51 -25.92
C VAL A 29 29.96 16.96 -27.34
N GLN A 30 30.43 17.79 -28.27
CA GLN A 30 30.79 17.34 -29.63
C GLN A 30 31.88 16.27 -29.62
N CYS A 31 32.89 16.39 -28.75
CA CYS A 31 33.95 15.39 -28.61
C CYS A 31 33.40 14.06 -28.10
N VAL A 32 32.60 14.07 -27.04
CA VAL A 32 32.01 12.85 -26.43
C VAL A 32 30.98 12.19 -27.37
N CYS A 33 30.29 12.97 -28.19
CA CYS A 33 29.36 12.46 -29.20
C CYS A 33 30.02 12.09 -30.54
N SER A 34 31.34 12.18 -30.65
CA SER A 34 32.05 11.93 -31.92
C SER A 34 32.15 10.43 -32.24
N PRO A 35 32.21 10.04 -33.53
CA PRO A 35 32.52 8.67 -33.92
C PRO A 35 33.88 8.19 -33.37
N PHE A 36 34.84 9.10 -33.21
CA PHE A 36 36.15 8.82 -32.64
C PHE A 36 36.04 8.39 -31.17
N PHE A 37 35.24 9.11 -30.36
CA PHE A 37 34.94 8.71 -28.98
C PHE A 37 34.29 7.34 -28.92
N VAL A 38 33.28 7.08 -29.75
CA VAL A 38 32.59 5.78 -29.80
C VAL A 38 33.55 4.63 -30.13
N ASN A 39 34.49 4.83 -31.05
CA ASN A 39 35.49 3.83 -31.40
C ASN A 39 36.47 3.56 -30.24
N ILE A 40 36.93 4.60 -29.55
CA ILE A 40 37.76 4.45 -28.35
C ILE A 40 37.00 3.66 -27.28
N PHE A 41 35.74 4.04 -27.02
CA PHE A 41 34.92 3.39 -26.01
C PHE A 41 34.73 1.89 -26.30
N LYS A 42 34.51 1.51 -27.56
CA LYS A 42 34.35 0.09 -27.92
C LYS A 42 35.57 -0.78 -27.61
N GLN A 43 36.76 -0.18 -27.48
CA GLN A 43 38.02 -0.88 -27.27
C GLN A 43 38.51 -0.82 -25.81
N VAL A 44 37.76 -0.24 -24.86
CA VAL A 44 38.23 -0.01 -23.48
C VAL A 44 38.56 -1.29 -22.68
N THR A 45 38.10 -2.46 -23.12
CA THR A 45 38.46 -3.76 -22.54
C THR A 45 39.87 -4.21 -22.93
N GLU A 46 40.40 -3.69 -24.03
CA GLU A 46 41.73 -4.02 -24.58
C GLU A 46 42.82 -3.06 -24.09
N LEU A 47 42.43 -1.91 -23.52
CA LEU A 47 43.35 -0.87 -23.07
C LEU A 47 43.98 -1.20 -21.72
N ILE A 48 45.32 -1.17 -21.66
CA ILE A 48 46.09 -1.34 -20.41
C ILE A 48 46.42 0.02 -19.79
N GLU A 49 46.71 1.02 -20.62
CA GLU A 49 46.98 2.41 -20.23
C GLU A 49 46.27 3.38 -21.18
N LEU A 50 46.00 4.60 -20.70
CA LEU A 50 45.37 5.66 -21.49
C LEU A 50 46.44 6.61 -22.02
N ASN A 51 46.41 6.87 -23.33
CA ASN A 51 47.18 7.99 -23.89
C ASN A 51 46.48 9.34 -23.62
N ASP A 52 47.17 10.45 -23.88
CA ASP A 52 46.65 11.79 -23.59
C ASP A 52 45.26 12.08 -24.21
N ALA A 53 45.00 11.58 -25.42
CA ALA A 53 43.72 11.78 -26.08
C ALA A 53 42.60 10.93 -25.45
N GLN A 54 42.90 9.68 -25.09
CA GLN A 54 41.96 8.79 -24.41
C GLN A 54 41.67 9.30 -22.98
N GLU A 55 42.69 9.77 -22.25
CA GLU A 55 42.56 10.38 -20.93
C GLU A 55 41.71 11.66 -20.98
N LEU A 56 41.93 12.51 -21.99
CA LEU A 56 41.10 13.68 -22.22
C LEU A 56 39.64 13.29 -22.45
N LEU A 57 39.37 12.32 -23.31
CA LEU A 57 38.02 11.96 -23.72
C LEU A 57 37.25 11.13 -22.68
N LEU A 58 37.82 10.02 -22.22
CA LEU A 58 37.18 9.06 -21.31
C LEU A 58 37.14 9.53 -19.86
N ASN A 59 38.02 10.46 -19.46
CA ASN A 59 38.04 11.00 -18.11
C ASN A 59 37.66 12.47 -18.09
N THR A 60 38.48 13.33 -18.69
CA THR A 60 38.36 14.78 -18.47
C THR A 60 37.05 15.36 -19.04
N CYS A 61 36.70 14.98 -20.27
CA CYS A 61 35.49 15.46 -20.94
C CYS A 61 34.21 14.89 -20.31
N THR A 62 34.18 13.58 -20.02
CA THR A 62 33.03 12.94 -19.36
C THR A 62 32.81 13.50 -17.95
N ASP A 63 33.87 13.68 -17.15
CA ASP A 63 33.75 14.23 -15.79
C ASP A 63 33.24 15.67 -15.81
N TYR A 64 33.67 16.47 -16.79
CA TYR A 64 33.17 17.82 -17.01
C TYR A 64 31.65 17.84 -17.29
N ILE A 65 31.17 16.94 -18.16
CA ILE A 65 29.74 16.83 -18.49
C ILE A 65 28.94 16.37 -17.27
N VAL A 66 29.39 15.33 -16.56
CA VAL A 66 28.71 14.82 -15.35
C VAL A 66 28.52 15.95 -14.33
N CYS A 67 29.53 16.79 -14.15
CA CYS A 67 29.52 17.91 -13.20
C CYS A 67 28.80 19.18 -13.69
N TYR A 68 28.26 19.22 -14.91
CA TYR A 68 27.67 20.44 -15.48
C TYR A 68 26.25 20.73 -14.95
N GLU A 69 26.10 21.69 -14.05
CA GLU A 69 24.81 22.06 -13.43
C GLU A 69 24.14 23.29 -14.08
N GLY A 70 24.45 23.59 -15.35
CA GLY A 70 23.88 24.76 -16.05
C GLY A 70 22.51 24.51 -16.68
N ASN A 71 21.87 25.59 -17.16
CA ASN A 71 20.49 25.56 -17.68
C ASN A 71 20.28 24.61 -18.87
N ARG A 72 21.34 24.32 -19.63
CA ARG A 72 21.30 23.42 -20.81
C ARG A 72 21.55 21.95 -20.45
N ARG A 73 21.61 21.59 -19.16
CA ARG A 73 21.92 20.21 -18.73
C ARG A 73 20.95 19.21 -19.37
N HIS A 74 19.66 19.51 -19.34
CA HIS A 74 18.66 18.63 -19.93
C HIS A 74 18.88 18.40 -21.43
N GLU A 75 19.07 19.48 -22.20
CA GLU A 75 19.37 19.44 -23.63
C GLU A 75 20.60 18.57 -23.92
N ILE A 76 21.70 18.80 -23.19
CA ILE A 76 22.98 18.12 -23.38
C ILE A 76 22.87 16.63 -23.11
N PHE A 77 22.28 16.23 -21.98
CA PHE A 77 22.14 14.82 -21.63
C PHE A 77 21.19 14.11 -22.60
N SER A 78 20.19 14.80 -23.13
CA SER A 78 19.32 14.27 -24.19
C SER A 78 20.07 14.01 -25.50
N ILE A 79 20.92 14.95 -25.94
CA ILE A 79 21.77 14.79 -27.14
C ILE A 79 22.72 13.61 -26.97
N ILE A 80 23.42 13.54 -25.83
CA ILE A 80 24.40 12.48 -25.57
C ILE A 80 23.71 11.11 -25.55
N ARG A 81 22.57 10.99 -24.87
CA ARG A 81 21.80 9.75 -24.82
C ARG A 81 21.37 9.28 -26.20
N THR A 82 20.88 10.20 -27.05
CA THR A 82 20.47 9.89 -28.43
C THR A 82 21.61 9.26 -29.25
N ILE A 83 22.85 9.69 -29.01
CA ILE A 83 24.01 9.25 -29.78
C ILE A 83 24.68 8.01 -29.15
N LEU A 84 24.83 7.98 -27.82
CA LEU A 84 25.65 6.99 -27.13
C LEU A 84 24.88 5.80 -26.58
N LEU A 85 23.55 5.87 -26.41
CA LEU A 85 22.78 4.77 -25.83
C LEU A 85 22.97 3.47 -26.62
N LYS A 86 22.78 3.50 -27.94
CA LYS A 86 22.89 2.31 -28.78
C LYS A 86 24.32 1.74 -28.83
N PRO A 87 25.39 2.54 -29.04
CA PRO A 87 26.76 2.05 -28.91
C PRO A 87 27.07 1.46 -27.54
N PHE A 88 26.57 2.08 -26.46
CA PHE A 88 26.73 1.58 -25.10
C PHE A 88 26.03 0.24 -24.89
N THR A 89 24.79 0.10 -25.35
CA THR A 89 24.03 -1.16 -25.30
C THR A 89 24.77 -2.27 -26.03
N GLN A 90 25.22 -2.03 -27.26
CA GLN A 90 25.96 -3.02 -28.06
C GLN A 90 27.23 -3.49 -27.36
N TRP A 91 28.02 -2.54 -26.84
CA TRP A 91 29.25 -2.85 -26.11
C TRP A 91 28.96 -3.64 -24.84
N LEU A 92 27.95 -3.23 -24.06
CA LEU A 92 27.59 -3.91 -22.82
C LEU A 92 27.12 -5.34 -23.09
N GLN A 93 26.30 -5.58 -24.11
CA GLN A 93 25.87 -6.93 -24.49
C GLN A 93 27.05 -7.84 -24.87
N GLN A 94 28.07 -7.29 -25.54
CA GLN A 94 29.25 -8.03 -25.95
C GLN A 94 30.16 -8.41 -24.78
N HIS A 95 30.25 -7.56 -23.74
CA HIS A 95 31.26 -7.69 -22.69
C HIS A 95 30.71 -7.99 -21.30
N ALA A 96 29.40 -7.93 -21.07
CA ALA A 96 28.80 -8.14 -19.74
C ALA A 96 29.06 -9.55 -19.18
N SER A 97 29.14 -10.58 -20.02
CA SER A 97 29.45 -11.95 -19.57
C SER A 97 30.89 -12.12 -19.08
N SER A 98 31.82 -11.28 -19.53
CA SER A 98 33.23 -11.29 -19.14
C SER A 98 33.57 -10.18 -18.14
N PHE A 99 32.59 -9.64 -17.40
CA PHE A 99 32.79 -8.52 -16.47
C PHE A 99 33.88 -8.74 -15.41
N ARG A 100 34.17 -10.00 -15.06
CA ARG A 100 35.26 -10.35 -14.12
C ARG A 100 36.66 -10.03 -14.65
N GLN A 101 36.80 -9.89 -15.97
CA GLN A 101 38.06 -9.55 -16.64
C GLN A 101 38.22 -8.02 -16.82
N TRP A 102 37.20 -7.23 -16.46
CA TRP A 102 37.26 -5.79 -16.65
C TRP A 102 38.32 -5.15 -15.76
N ASN A 103 39.25 -4.45 -16.40
CA ASN A 103 40.28 -3.70 -15.69
C ASN A 103 39.71 -2.36 -15.17
N ARG A 104 40.56 -1.60 -14.46
CA ARG A 104 40.18 -0.30 -13.89
C ARG A 104 39.70 0.71 -14.94
N ILE A 105 40.32 0.74 -16.13
CA ILE A 105 39.95 1.63 -17.23
C ILE A 105 38.56 1.28 -17.74
N THR A 106 38.29 -0.01 -17.95
CA THR A 106 36.96 -0.49 -18.37
C THR A 106 35.88 -0.10 -17.37
N LYS A 107 36.09 -0.39 -16.08
CA LYS A 107 35.12 -0.08 -15.01
C LYS A 107 34.88 1.43 -14.89
N SER A 108 35.94 2.24 -14.94
CA SER A 108 35.83 3.70 -14.87
C SER A 108 35.12 4.28 -16.10
N SER A 109 35.41 3.79 -17.30
CA SER A 109 34.74 4.23 -18.52
C SER A 109 33.26 3.87 -18.51
N PHE A 110 32.92 2.68 -18.01
CA PHE A 110 31.56 2.19 -17.85
C PHE A 110 30.75 3.05 -16.87
N ASP A 111 31.32 3.38 -15.71
CA ASP A 111 30.71 4.28 -14.71
C ASP A 111 30.43 5.67 -15.32
N LYS A 112 31.46 6.30 -15.88
CA LYS A 112 31.35 7.67 -16.42
C LYS A 112 30.34 7.77 -17.55
N LEU A 113 30.31 6.79 -18.45
CA LEU A 113 29.34 6.79 -19.54
C LEU A 113 27.93 6.49 -19.07
N GLY A 114 27.76 5.53 -18.17
CA GLY A 114 26.45 5.29 -17.57
C GLY A 114 25.94 6.51 -16.81
N GLY A 115 26.81 7.22 -16.09
CA GLY A 115 26.49 8.48 -15.43
C GLY A 115 25.99 9.58 -16.37
N ILE A 116 26.44 9.62 -17.63
CA ILE A 116 25.96 10.62 -18.60
C ILE A 116 24.71 10.11 -19.34
N ILE A 117 24.60 8.81 -19.60
CA ILE A 117 23.46 8.22 -20.31
C ILE A 117 22.22 8.17 -19.39
N PHE A 118 22.39 7.74 -18.14
CA PHE A 118 21.31 7.46 -17.20
C PHE A 118 21.06 8.57 -16.17
N ASP A 119 21.77 9.71 -16.22
CA ASP A 119 21.35 10.86 -15.42
C ASP A 119 20.13 11.52 -16.08
N PHE A 120 18.99 11.24 -15.47
CA PHE A 120 17.68 11.70 -15.88
C PHE A 120 17.27 13.03 -15.23
N GLY A 121 18.14 13.63 -14.42
CA GLY A 121 17.81 14.83 -13.67
C GLY A 121 16.68 14.62 -12.65
N LEU A 122 16.21 15.72 -12.06
CA LEU A 122 15.12 15.74 -11.07
C LEU A 122 13.74 15.91 -11.72
N HIS A 123 13.67 16.14 -13.02
CA HIS A 123 12.43 16.43 -13.73
C HIS A 123 11.86 15.15 -14.35
N ASN A 124 10.56 14.92 -14.12
CA ASN A 124 9.77 13.78 -14.62
C ASN A 124 9.56 13.86 -16.15
N GLU A 125 10.62 14.01 -16.93
CA GLU A 125 10.52 13.95 -18.37
C GLU A 125 10.44 12.49 -18.83
N LYS A 126 9.61 12.22 -19.84
CA LYS A 126 9.60 10.93 -20.52
C LYS A 126 10.95 10.76 -21.20
N ILE A 127 11.89 10.12 -20.53
CA ILE A 127 13.28 10.08 -21.01
C ILE A 127 13.44 9.17 -22.25
N ILE A 128 12.51 8.24 -22.46
CA ILE A 128 12.69 7.16 -23.40
C ILE A 128 11.64 7.27 -24.50
N GLY A 129 12.08 7.69 -25.69
CA GLY A 129 11.27 7.51 -26.90
C GLY A 129 11.06 6.02 -27.16
N LYS A 130 9.98 5.65 -27.86
CA LYS A 130 9.67 4.24 -28.20
C LYS A 130 10.88 3.52 -28.81
N ASP A 131 11.69 4.25 -29.58
CA ASP A 131 12.84 3.72 -30.31
C ASP A 131 14.03 3.36 -29.40
N THR A 132 14.04 3.82 -28.14
CA THR A 132 15.13 3.60 -27.16
C THR A 132 14.76 2.61 -26.04
N TYR A 133 13.50 2.20 -25.97
CA TYR A 133 12.99 1.29 -24.94
C TYR A 133 13.68 -0.08 -24.98
N ASP A 134 13.82 -0.65 -26.18
CA ASP A 134 14.44 -1.96 -26.39
C ASP A 134 15.92 -1.96 -25.99
N ASP A 135 16.66 -0.89 -26.33
CA ASP A 135 18.05 -0.72 -25.92
C ASP A 135 18.19 -0.65 -24.38
N CYS A 136 17.27 0.05 -23.70
CA CYS A 136 17.27 0.10 -22.24
C CYS A 136 16.91 -1.25 -21.60
N CYS A 137 15.97 -2.02 -22.16
CA CYS A 137 15.66 -3.37 -21.69
C CYS A 137 16.88 -4.29 -21.77
N LYS A 138 17.63 -4.25 -22.88
CA LYS A 138 18.89 -5.00 -23.05
C LYS A 138 19.96 -4.60 -22.02
N ILE A 139 20.05 -3.32 -21.69
CA ILE A 139 20.95 -2.83 -20.63
C ILE A 139 20.53 -3.40 -19.27
N ILE A 140 19.22 -3.37 -18.97
CA ILE A 140 18.67 -3.94 -17.73
C ILE A 140 19.04 -5.42 -17.63
N ASP A 141 18.84 -6.21 -18.69
CA ASP A 141 19.20 -7.62 -18.73
C ASP A 141 20.69 -7.85 -18.45
N CYS A 142 21.57 -7.02 -19.01
CA CYS A 142 23.00 -7.09 -18.75
C CYS A 142 23.35 -6.77 -17.30
N TYR A 143 22.72 -5.76 -16.69
CA TYR A 143 22.92 -5.45 -15.28
C TYR A 143 22.42 -6.58 -14.38
N ILE A 144 21.26 -7.15 -14.67
CA ILE A 144 20.71 -8.29 -13.93
C ILE A 144 21.63 -9.51 -14.07
N LEU A 145 22.21 -9.75 -15.26
CA LEU A 145 23.21 -10.80 -15.47
C LEU A 145 24.44 -10.62 -14.56
N ILE A 146 25.01 -9.42 -14.53
CA ILE A 146 26.18 -9.11 -13.69
C ILE A 146 25.83 -9.30 -12.21
N LEU A 147 24.74 -8.69 -11.75
CA LEU A 147 24.30 -8.74 -10.35
C LEU A 147 23.92 -10.16 -9.90
N SER A 148 23.21 -10.92 -10.73
CA SER A 148 22.84 -12.31 -10.43
C SER A 148 24.08 -13.20 -10.29
N THR A 149 25.05 -13.06 -11.19
CA THR A 149 26.32 -13.80 -11.14
C THR A 149 27.10 -13.53 -9.86
N LEU A 150 27.05 -12.29 -9.36
CA LEU A 150 27.72 -11.88 -8.13
C LEU A 150 26.95 -12.30 -6.87
N SER A 151 25.62 -12.26 -6.91
CA SER A 151 24.77 -12.65 -5.76
C SER A 151 24.90 -14.13 -5.36
N ASN A 152 25.41 -14.98 -6.24
CA ASN A 152 25.59 -16.41 -5.96
C ASN A 152 26.84 -16.72 -5.12
N ASN A 153 27.81 -15.80 -5.01
CA ASN A 153 29.01 -16.00 -4.20
C ASN A 153 29.51 -14.69 -3.59
N ILE A 154 28.75 -14.17 -2.62
CA ILE A 154 29.01 -12.87 -1.98
C ILE A 154 30.35 -12.85 -1.22
N ASN A 155 30.72 -13.97 -0.60
CA ASN A 155 31.92 -14.07 0.23
C ASN A 155 33.24 -13.99 -0.58
N ALA A 156 33.18 -14.12 -1.90
CA ALA A 156 34.34 -14.07 -2.80
C ALA A 156 34.45 -12.74 -3.58
N ILE A 157 33.68 -11.71 -3.19
CA ILE A 157 33.65 -10.41 -3.86
C ILE A 157 34.81 -9.54 -3.34
N ASP A 158 35.68 -9.08 -4.24
CA ASP A 158 36.72 -8.10 -3.93
C ASP A 158 36.17 -6.65 -3.96
N GLU A 159 36.93 -5.70 -3.41
CA GLU A 159 36.56 -4.27 -3.36
C GLU A 159 36.23 -3.70 -4.75
N SER A 160 37.01 -4.08 -5.76
CA SER A 160 36.80 -3.64 -7.15
C SER A 160 35.48 -4.15 -7.76
N THR A 161 34.97 -5.27 -7.28
CA THR A 161 33.69 -5.84 -7.70
C THR A 161 32.53 -5.22 -6.92
N ILE A 162 32.75 -4.83 -5.66
CA ILE A 162 31.79 -4.03 -4.88
C ILE A 162 31.48 -2.71 -5.60
N ASP A 163 32.51 -2.01 -6.09
CA ASP A 163 32.33 -0.78 -6.87
C ASP A 163 31.44 -1.00 -8.10
N LEU A 164 31.67 -2.09 -8.84
CA LEU A 164 30.87 -2.45 -10.01
C LEU A 164 29.41 -2.73 -9.65
N ILE A 165 29.16 -3.40 -8.51
CA ILE A 165 27.80 -3.62 -8.00
C ILE A 165 27.12 -2.27 -7.72
N GLY A 166 27.82 -1.36 -7.05
CA GLY A 166 27.34 -0.01 -6.77
C GLY A 166 26.96 0.74 -8.05
N ILE A 167 27.83 0.69 -9.08
CA ILE A 167 27.60 1.33 -10.38
C ILE A 167 26.36 0.72 -11.07
N CYS A 168 26.28 -0.61 -11.17
CA CYS A 168 25.14 -1.30 -11.77
C CYS A 168 23.82 -0.97 -11.06
N MET A 169 23.81 -0.97 -9.72
CA MET A 169 22.62 -0.62 -8.94
C MET A 169 22.25 0.85 -9.10
N PHE A 170 23.21 1.77 -9.17
CA PHE A 170 22.96 3.18 -9.42
C PHE A 170 22.29 3.40 -10.78
N HIS A 171 22.81 2.79 -11.85
CA HIS A 171 22.21 2.87 -13.18
C HIS A 171 20.84 2.20 -13.23
N LEU A 172 20.70 1.02 -12.63
CA LEU A 172 19.44 0.29 -12.61
C LEU A 172 18.35 1.05 -11.86
N TYR A 173 18.69 1.70 -10.74
CA TYR A 173 17.79 2.62 -10.07
C TYR A 173 17.37 3.78 -10.97
N ALA A 174 18.29 4.38 -11.73
CA ALA A 174 17.90 5.46 -12.63
C ALA A 174 16.86 4.99 -13.66
N LEU A 175 16.96 3.75 -14.13
CA LEU A 175 16.01 3.15 -15.06
C LEU A 175 14.63 2.86 -14.43
N THR A 176 14.53 2.66 -13.11
CA THR A 176 13.23 2.50 -12.43
C THR A 176 12.37 3.78 -12.39
N LEU A 177 12.95 4.91 -12.80
CA LEU A 177 12.28 6.21 -12.75
C LEU A 177 11.33 6.42 -13.93
N GLU A 178 11.56 5.68 -15.02
CA GLU A 178 10.67 5.64 -16.16
C GLU A 178 9.68 4.48 -15.99
N GLN A 179 8.39 4.76 -16.15
CA GLN A 179 7.33 3.82 -15.79
C GLN A 179 7.34 2.55 -16.66
N SER A 180 7.54 2.66 -17.97
CA SER A 180 7.54 1.50 -18.86
C SER A 180 8.71 0.55 -18.56
N LEU A 181 9.88 1.07 -18.21
CA LEU A 181 11.03 0.29 -17.77
C LEU A 181 10.83 -0.26 -16.36
N LEU A 182 10.19 0.49 -15.46
CA LEU A 182 9.83 -0.05 -14.15
C LEU A 182 8.92 -1.26 -14.28
N ASP A 183 7.92 -1.21 -15.16
CA ASP A 183 7.03 -2.33 -15.44
C ASP A 183 7.83 -3.53 -16.00
N TYR A 184 8.82 -3.29 -16.87
CA TYR A 184 9.74 -4.32 -17.33
C TYR A 184 10.57 -4.92 -16.19
N ILE A 185 11.19 -4.09 -15.35
CA ILE A 185 12.02 -4.51 -14.21
C ILE A 185 11.21 -5.29 -13.18
N LYS A 186 9.95 -4.90 -12.92
CA LYS A 186 9.04 -5.63 -12.02
C LYS A 186 8.77 -7.07 -12.47
N ASN A 187 8.81 -7.32 -13.77
CA ASN A 187 8.66 -8.68 -14.33
C ASN A 187 9.94 -9.51 -14.23
N GLN A 188 11.05 -8.92 -13.78
CA GLN A 188 12.32 -9.62 -13.58
C GLN A 188 12.42 -10.17 -12.15
N GLN A 189 13.16 -11.28 -11.98
CA GLN A 189 13.42 -11.91 -10.67
C GLN A 189 14.47 -11.15 -9.82
N LEU A 190 14.42 -9.81 -9.85
CA LEU A 190 15.45 -8.92 -9.31
C LEU A 190 15.41 -8.80 -7.78
N SER A 191 14.23 -8.89 -7.15
CA SER A 191 14.07 -8.75 -5.70
C SER A 191 14.96 -9.71 -4.91
N SER A 192 14.97 -10.99 -5.28
CA SER A 192 15.80 -12.03 -4.64
C SER A 192 17.31 -11.80 -4.80
N ILE A 193 17.73 -11.19 -5.92
CA ILE A 193 19.13 -10.86 -6.19
C ILE A 193 19.55 -9.69 -5.29
N LEU A 194 18.75 -8.63 -5.23
CA LEU A 194 19.03 -7.45 -4.43
C LEU A 194 19.04 -7.76 -2.93
N LEU A 195 18.10 -8.59 -2.46
CA LEU A 195 18.05 -9.00 -1.04
C LEU A 195 19.31 -9.76 -0.61
N ARG A 196 19.90 -10.57 -1.50
CA ARG A 196 21.20 -11.21 -1.24
C ARG A 196 22.34 -10.20 -1.24
N LEU A 197 22.38 -9.29 -2.21
CA LEU A 197 23.47 -8.31 -2.36
C LEU A 197 23.49 -7.23 -1.25
N ILE A 198 22.38 -7.02 -0.55
CA ILE A 198 22.28 -6.06 0.57
C ILE A 198 23.20 -6.45 1.75
N ASP A 199 23.62 -7.69 1.86
CA ASP A 199 24.52 -8.12 2.94
C ASP A 199 26.00 -7.77 2.67
N ILE A 200 26.31 -7.16 1.51
CA ILE A 200 27.63 -6.60 1.22
C ILE A 200 27.86 -5.36 2.09
N ASP A 201 29.06 -5.25 2.69
CA ASP A 201 29.49 -4.11 3.49
C ASP A 201 29.85 -2.90 2.62
N ASN A 202 28.84 -2.32 1.97
CA ASN A 202 28.95 -1.09 1.20
C ASN A 202 27.66 -0.29 1.29
N GLU A 203 27.73 0.84 2.00
CA GLU A 203 26.58 1.70 2.26
C GLU A 203 25.90 2.20 0.98
N GLU A 204 26.65 2.58 -0.05
CA GLU A 204 26.09 3.12 -1.30
C GLU A 204 25.41 2.04 -2.15
N ALA A 205 25.98 0.84 -2.20
CA ALA A 205 25.36 -0.31 -2.85
C ALA A 205 24.06 -0.72 -2.13
N GLN A 206 24.12 -0.85 -0.80
CA GLN A 206 22.92 -1.12 0.01
C GLN A 206 21.84 -0.07 -0.22
N PHE A 207 22.23 1.20 -0.23
CA PHE A 207 21.31 2.30 -0.50
C PHE A 207 20.61 2.15 -1.84
N ASN A 208 21.38 1.95 -2.93
CA ASN A 208 20.81 1.80 -4.26
C ASN A 208 19.96 0.53 -4.40
N ALA A 209 20.35 -0.58 -3.75
CA ALA A 209 19.53 -1.78 -3.68
C ALA A 209 18.17 -1.51 -3.04
N TYR A 210 18.13 -0.83 -1.89
CA TYR A 210 16.88 -0.51 -1.22
C TYR A 210 16.01 0.48 -2.01
N ARG A 211 16.60 1.41 -2.76
CA ARG A 211 15.84 2.32 -3.65
C ARG A 211 15.18 1.59 -4.81
N ILE A 212 15.84 0.56 -5.36
CA ILE A 212 15.25 -0.28 -6.40
C ILE A 212 14.13 -1.12 -5.80
N LEU A 213 14.40 -1.82 -4.69
CA LEU A 213 13.41 -2.62 -3.95
C LEU A 213 12.15 -1.80 -3.63
N ALA A 214 12.31 -0.56 -3.16
CA ALA A 214 11.22 0.38 -2.91
C ALA A 214 10.29 0.62 -4.11
N SER A 215 10.82 0.47 -5.32
CA SER A 215 10.09 0.73 -6.57
C SER A 215 9.44 -0.54 -7.12
N ILE A 216 10.01 -1.73 -6.82
CA ILE A 216 9.59 -3.01 -7.42
C ILE A 216 8.80 -3.93 -6.48
N MET A 217 8.96 -3.79 -5.16
CA MET A 217 8.32 -4.66 -4.17
C MET A 217 6.83 -4.36 -3.99
N THR A 218 6.05 -5.40 -3.76
CA THR A 218 4.64 -5.33 -3.36
C THR A 218 4.48 -5.31 -1.84
N GLU A 219 3.25 -5.10 -1.35
CA GLU A 219 2.97 -5.21 0.08
C GLU A 219 3.31 -6.60 0.64
N GLN A 220 3.08 -7.64 -0.16
CA GLN A 220 3.35 -9.02 0.23
C GLN A 220 4.86 -9.29 0.31
N ASP A 221 5.63 -8.77 -0.64
CA ASP A 221 7.09 -8.93 -0.63
C ASP A 221 7.71 -8.34 0.63
N ILE A 222 7.22 -7.16 1.07
CA ILE A 222 7.71 -6.49 2.27
C ILE A 222 7.35 -7.27 3.53
N LYS A 223 6.13 -7.83 3.60
CA LYS A 223 5.69 -8.68 4.72
C LYS A 223 6.51 -9.96 4.86
N MET A 224 7.06 -10.47 3.76
CA MET A 224 7.93 -11.65 3.77
C MET A 224 9.38 -11.34 4.13
N LEU A 225 9.77 -10.07 4.26
CA LEU A 225 11.12 -9.71 4.69
C LEU A 225 11.35 -10.11 6.15
N ALA A 226 12.51 -10.70 6.43
CA ALA A 226 12.91 -11.03 7.80
C ALA A 226 13.08 -9.78 8.69
N ASN A 227 13.48 -8.64 8.12
CA ASN A 227 13.67 -7.39 8.85
C ASN A 227 13.37 -6.16 7.97
N PRO A 228 12.08 -5.81 7.76
CA PRO A 228 11.70 -4.62 7.03
C PRO A 228 12.16 -3.33 7.73
N GLY A 229 12.37 -3.37 9.05
CA GLY A 229 12.96 -2.26 9.81
C GLY A 229 14.37 -1.86 9.36
N LYS A 230 15.15 -2.77 8.75
CA LYS A 230 16.47 -2.44 8.18
C LYS A 230 16.36 -1.41 7.04
N ILE A 231 15.31 -1.48 6.22
CA ILE A 231 15.04 -0.50 5.14
C ILE A 231 14.88 0.89 5.76
N SER A 232 13.99 1.01 6.74
CA SER A 232 13.71 2.26 7.45
C SER A 232 14.97 2.85 8.08
N LYS A 233 15.76 2.02 8.76
CA LYS A 233 17.01 2.44 9.42
C LYS A 233 18.00 3.04 8.43
N VAL A 234 18.19 2.39 7.28
CA VAL A 234 19.12 2.84 6.24
C VAL A 234 18.66 4.19 5.68
N PHE A 235 17.37 4.34 5.36
CA PHE A 235 16.84 5.61 4.87
C PHE A 235 16.93 6.75 5.88
N ILE A 236 16.68 6.48 7.16
CA ILE A 236 16.84 7.47 8.24
C ILE A 236 18.30 7.89 8.33
N THR A 237 19.24 6.93 8.36
CA THR A 237 20.69 7.21 8.44
C THR A 237 21.14 8.13 7.30
N PHE A 238 20.78 7.79 6.06
CA PHE A 238 21.12 8.63 4.91
C PHE A 238 20.45 10.00 4.92
N LEU A 239 19.22 10.10 5.43
CA LEU A 239 18.53 11.37 5.58
C LEU A 239 19.26 12.25 6.60
N THR A 240 19.64 11.70 7.76
CA THR A 240 20.41 12.38 8.80
C THR A 240 21.75 12.92 8.25
N ASP A 241 22.45 12.13 7.43
CA ASP A 241 23.75 12.51 6.86
C ASP A 241 23.71 13.64 5.83
N VAL A 242 22.56 13.87 5.21
CA VAL A 242 22.43 14.84 4.12
C VAL A 242 21.62 16.09 4.49
N ILE A 243 20.74 16.01 5.48
CA ILE A 243 19.78 17.08 5.80
C ILE A 243 20.45 18.42 6.14
N ASP A 244 21.64 18.37 6.74
CA ASP A 244 22.41 19.56 7.10
C ASP A 244 23.53 19.91 6.11
N ASN A 245 23.71 19.10 5.07
CA ASN A 245 24.76 19.30 4.09
C ASN A 245 24.21 19.88 2.78
N THR A 246 24.25 21.20 2.65
CA THR A 246 23.80 21.91 1.44
C THR A 246 24.50 21.43 0.16
N ARG A 247 25.72 20.91 0.25
CA ARG A 247 26.45 20.35 -0.91
C ARG A 247 25.91 18.99 -1.37
N LYS A 248 25.03 18.36 -0.59
CA LYS A 248 24.38 17.08 -0.87
C LYS A 248 22.87 17.23 -1.17
N ILE A 249 22.39 18.44 -1.50
CA ILE A 249 20.96 18.69 -1.75
C ILE A 249 20.35 17.77 -2.81
N ARG A 250 21.09 17.44 -3.88
CA ARG A 250 20.65 16.48 -4.91
C ARG A 250 20.42 15.07 -4.33
N ARG A 251 21.26 14.65 -3.38
CA ARG A 251 21.10 13.37 -2.67
C ARG A 251 19.87 13.40 -1.76
N LEU A 252 19.61 14.53 -1.07
CA LEU A 252 18.38 14.72 -0.29
C LEU A 252 17.13 14.62 -1.16
N ARG A 253 17.06 15.33 -2.29
CA ARG A 253 15.93 15.26 -3.22
C ARG A 253 15.66 13.82 -3.70
N ASN A 254 16.73 13.10 -4.03
CA ASN A 254 16.65 11.70 -4.41
C ASN A 254 16.14 10.81 -3.27
N LEU A 255 16.57 11.04 -2.04
CA LEU A 255 16.09 10.35 -0.83
C LEU A 255 14.60 10.58 -0.61
N LEU A 256 14.15 11.84 -0.62
CA LEU A 256 12.73 12.19 -0.46
C LEU A 256 11.87 11.51 -1.53
N ARG A 257 12.33 11.51 -2.78
CA ARG A 257 11.62 10.82 -3.86
C ARG A 257 11.49 9.31 -3.62
N CYS A 258 12.55 8.66 -3.13
CA CYS A 258 12.51 7.23 -2.81
C CYS A 258 11.61 6.94 -1.60
N LEU A 259 11.70 7.78 -0.57
CA LEU A 259 10.82 7.70 0.60
C LEU A 259 9.36 7.80 0.20
N LYS A 260 9.01 8.69 -0.74
CA LYS A 260 7.64 8.80 -1.28
C LYS A 260 7.16 7.48 -1.91
N CYS A 261 8.02 6.74 -2.60
CA CYS A 261 7.68 5.41 -3.11
C CYS A 261 7.55 4.37 -1.98
N LEU A 262 8.43 4.41 -0.97
CA LEU A 262 8.42 3.47 0.15
C LEU A 262 7.19 3.59 1.06
N VAL A 263 6.78 4.82 1.37
CA VAL A 263 5.66 5.07 2.29
C VAL A 263 4.31 4.62 1.73
N GLN A 264 4.23 4.14 0.49
CA GLN A 264 3.03 3.47 0.01
C GLN A 264 2.75 2.16 0.77
N HIS A 265 3.77 1.56 1.41
CA HIS A 265 3.68 0.27 2.09
C HIS A 265 3.41 0.42 3.59
N ASP A 266 2.40 -0.28 4.10
CA ASP A 266 1.87 -0.06 5.45
C ASP A 266 2.90 -0.45 6.52
N GLN A 267 3.59 -1.58 6.34
CA GLN A 267 4.65 -2.00 7.27
C GLN A 267 5.85 -1.04 7.29
N ILE A 268 6.17 -0.40 6.16
CA ILE A 268 7.26 0.59 6.11
C ILE A 268 6.84 1.91 6.80
N LYS A 269 5.58 2.35 6.65
CA LYS A 269 5.06 3.53 7.38
C LYS A 269 5.20 3.35 8.89
N GLU A 270 4.83 2.16 9.38
CA GLU A 270 4.96 1.78 10.79
C GLU A 270 6.42 1.83 11.25
N GLU A 271 7.32 1.13 10.55
CA GLU A 271 8.74 1.07 10.90
C GLU A 271 9.44 2.43 10.85
N LEU A 272 9.16 3.25 9.85
CA LEU A 272 9.71 4.61 9.76
C LEU A 272 9.27 5.49 10.93
N THR A 273 8.00 5.35 11.35
CA THR A 273 7.45 6.11 12.47
C THR A 273 8.08 5.66 13.80
N LYS A 274 8.16 4.34 14.04
CA LYS A 274 8.81 3.76 15.23
C LYS A 274 10.27 4.17 15.36
N GLN A 275 10.99 4.26 14.25
CA GLN A 275 12.42 4.57 14.22
C GLN A 275 12.72 6.08 14.17
N GLY A 276 11.71 6.96 14.25
CA GLY A 276 11.93 8.39 14.42
C GLY A 276 12.24 9.17 13.13
N ILE A 277 11.57 8.85 12.02
CA ILE A 277 11.68 9.64 10.78
C ILE A 277 11.11 11.07 10.92
N LEU A 278 10.06 11.25 11.74
CA LEU A 278 9.24 12.48 11.75
C LEU A 278 10.03 13.76 12.06
N PRO A 279 10.95 13.81 13.05
CA PRO A 279 11.74 15.01 13.30
C PRO A 279 12.54 15.47 12.08
N HIS A 280 13.09 14.54 11.30
CA HIS A 280 13.85 14.84 10.09
C HIS A 280 12.95 15.41 8.99
N LEU A 281 11.76 14.83 8.80
CA LEU A 281 10.80 15.32 7.82
C LEU A 281 10.20 16.67 8.22
N LEU A 282 9.92 16.90 9.51
CA LEU A 282 9.46 18.20 9.98
C LEU A 282 10.48 19.30 9.66
N ARG A 283 11.77 19.05 9.89
CA ARG A 283 12.84 19.97 9.49
C ARG A 283 12.83 20.25 7.98
N CYS A 284 12.73 19.22 7.15
CA CYS A 284 12.61 19.36 5.69
C CYS A 284 11.38 20.16 5.25
N ALA A 285 10.27 20.08 6.00
CA ALA A 285 9.03 20.78 5.69
C ALA A 285 9.05 22.26 6.15
N THR A 286 9.69 22.57 7.27
CA THR A 286 9.55 23.88 7.93
C THR A 286 10.77 24.80 7.81
N GLU A 287 11.98 24.26 7.66
CA GLU A 287 13.19 25.09 7.60
C GLU A 287 13.27 25.86 6.27
N THR A 288 13.59 27.15 6.35
CA THR A 288 13.66 28.07 5.19
C THR A 288 14.81 27.80 4.23
N LYS A 289 15.77 26.95 4.62
CA LYS A 289 16.90 26.55 3.77
C LYS A 289 16.49 25.59 2.64
N PHE A 290 15.31 25.00 2.74
CA PHE A 290 14.77 24.05 1.78
C PHE A 290 13.86 24.73 0.76
N ASP A 291 13.99 24.32 -0.49
CA ASP A 291 13.20 24.83 -1.61
C ASP A 291 11.73 24.38 -1.49
N PRO A 292 10.78 25.32 -1.67
CA PRO A 292 9.34 25.04 -1.64
C PRO A 292 8.89 23.88 -2.54
N VAL A 293 9.45 23.79 -3.75
CA VAL A 293 9.00 22.85 -4.79
C VAL A 293 9.75 21.53 -4.71
N HIS A 294 11.06 21.57 -4.50
CA HIS A 294 11.93 20.40 -4.61
C HIS A 294 12.13 19.62 -3.31
N GLU A 295 11.97 20.26 -2.14
CA GLU A 295 12.13 19.60 -0.85
C GLU A 295 10.86 19.68 0.01
N GLN A 296 10.31 20.88 0.22
CA GLN A 296 9.19 21.06 1.16
C GLN A 296 7.92 20.35 0.67
N GLN A 297 7.51 20.56 -0.58
CA GLN A 297 6.32 19.90 -1.13
C GLN A 297 6.42 18.36 -1.07
N PRO A 298 7.47 17.70 -1.60
CA PRO A 298 7.60 16.24 -1.48
C PRO A 298 7.60 15.77 -0.03
N THR A 299 8.18 16.54 0.89
CA THR A 299 8.20 16.21 2.32
C THR A 299 6.79 16.25 2.92
N LEU A 300 5.98 17.27 2.62
CA LEU A 300 4.59 17.34 3.07
C LEU A 300 3.75 16.18 2.51
N GLU A 301 4.00 15.78 1.26
CA GLU A 301 3.32 14.62 0.66
C GLU A 301 3.73 13.30 1.33
N ILE A 302 5.00 13.14 1.74
CA ILE A 302 5.46 12.00 2.53
C ILE A 302 4.82 12.00 3.91
N LEU A 303 4.77 13.16 4.58
CA LEU A 303 4.10 13.29 5.88
C LEU A 303 2.62 12.92 5.78
N LEU A 304 1.91 13.41 4.75
CA LEU A 304 0.53 13.00 4.47
C LEU A 304 0.42 11.49 4.26
N ALA A 305 1.29 10.88 3.46
CA ALA A 305 1.29 9.42 3.29
C ALA A 305 1.54 8.65 4.61
N LEU A 306 2.37 9.19 5.52
CA LEU A 306 2.61 8.59 6.84
C LEU A 306 1.40 8.68 7.77
N THR A 307 0.56 9.72 7.65
CA THR A 307 -0.66 9.85 8.50
C THR A 307 -1.70 8.76 8.30
N PHE A 308 -1.58 7.94 7.24
CA PHE A 308 -2.40 6.73 7.07
C PHE A 308 -2.04 5.61 8.07
N HIS A 309 -1.05 5.86 8.94
CA HIS A 309 -0.72 5.10 10.14
C HIS A 309 -0.99 5.95 11.40
N ASP A 310 -1.87 5.47 12.29
CA ASP A 310 -2.47 6.23 13.41
C ASP A 310 -1.42 6.98 14.26
N GLN A 311 -0.29 6.35 14.59
CA GLN A 311 0.74 6.96 15.43
C GLN A 311 1.35 8.23 14.81
N ALA A 312 1.56 8.26 13.49
CA ALA A 312 2.14 9.42 12.82
C ALA A 312 1.15 10.60 12.79
N ALA A 313 -0.14 10.31 12.58
CA ALA A 313 -1.19 11.32 12.61
C ALA A 313 -1.30 11.98 13.99
N ILE A 314 -1.27 11.19 15.07
CA ILE A 314 -1.31 11.70 16.46
C ILE A 314 -0.12 12.63 16.73
N LEU A 315 1.11 12.17 16.45
CA LEU A 315 2.32 12.95 16.72
C LEU A 315 2.38 14.27 15.93
N LEU A 316 1.89 14.28 14.69
CA LEU A 316 1.83 15.49 13.88
C LEU A 316 0.74 16.46 14.35
N LYS A 317 -0.41 15.94 14.77
CA LYS A 317 -1.53 16.74 15.30
C LYS A 317 -1.20 17.43 16.62
N GLU A 318 -0.41 16.79 17.47
CA GLU A 318 0.06 17.37 18.74
C GLU A 318 1.10 18.48 18.55
N ASN A 319 1.75 18.57 17.38
CA ASN A 319 2.73 19.61 17.09
C ASN A 319 2.07 20.91 16.63
N SER A 320 1.68 21.75 17.59
CA SER A 320 1.00 23.03 17.33
C SER A 320 1.80 24.00 16.45
N GLN A 321 3.13 23.99 16.55
CA GLN A 321 3.99 24.82 15.69
C GLN A 321 3.90 24.39 14.23
N PHE A 322 3.92 23.08 13.98
CA PHE A 322 3.78 22.53 12.64
C PHE A 322 2.39 22.80 12.06
N ILE A 323 1.32 22.63 12.84
CA ILE A 323 -0.05 22.97 12.42
C ILE A 323 -0.16 24.45 12.05
N SER A 324 0.38 25.36 12.87
CA SER A 324 0.41 26.79 12.56
C SER A 324 1.18 27.07 11.26
N HIS A 325 2.29 26.36 11.03
CA HIS A 325 3.06 26.49 9.80
C HIS A 325 2.25 26.05 8.58
N LEU A 326 1.48 24.96 8.65
CA LEU A 326 0.58 24.53 7.57
C LEU A 326 -0.45 25.61 7.25
N HIS A 327 -1.09 26.22 8.25
CA HIS A 327 -2.00 27.35 8.04
C HIS A 327 -1.32 28.54 7.36
N THR A 328 -0.09 28.87 7.76
CA THR A 328 0.69 29.92 7.09
C THR A 328 0.93 29.57 5.62
N LEU A 329 1.44 28.38 5.33
CA LEU A 329 1.71 27.93 3.96
C LEU A 329 0.48 28.03 3.06
N ILE A 330 -0.68 27.56 3.53
CA ILE A 330 -1.94 27.59 2.77
C ILE A 330 -2.32 29.03 2.38
N ASN A 331 -2.13 29.99 3.28
CA ASN A 331 -2.53 31.38 3.08
C ASN A 331 -1.50 32.23 2.33
N SER A 332 -0.20 31.96 2.51
CA SER A 332 0.87 32.86 2.06
C SER A 332 1.73 32.34 0.91
N SER A 333 1.73 31.03 0.62
CA SER A 333 2.60 30.47 -0.42
C SER A 333 2.10 30.80 -1.83
N SER A 334 3.01 31.24 -2.71
CA SER A 334 2.75 31.35 -4.16
C SER A 334 2.71 29.98 -4.83
N GLU A 335 3.42 29.00 -4.28
CA GLU A 335 3.55 27.66 -4.86
C GLU A 335 2.28 26.84 -4.60
N GLN A 336 1.54 26.57 -5.68
CA GLN A 336 0.28 25.85 -5.62
C GLN A 336 0.44 24.40 -5.17
N GLY A 337 1.49 23.70 -5.64
CA GLY A 337 1.78 22.33 -5.23
C GLY A 337 2.06 22.22 -3.73
N LEU A 338 2.81 23.17 -3.18
CA LEU A 338 3.09 23.24 -1.74
C LEU A 338 1.82 23.53 -0.93
N ARG A 339 1.00 24.50 -1.35
CA ARG A 339 -0.30 24.80 -0.71
C ARG A 339 -1.18 23.56 -0.66
N ARG A 340 -1.31 22.85 -1.78
CA ARG A 340 -2.12 21.63 -1.89
C ARG A 340 -1.62 20.54 -0.94
N ALA A 341 -0.31 20.35 -0.82
CA ALA A 341 0.25 19.37 0.10
C ALA A 341 -0.04 19.74 1.57
N ALA A 342 0.06 21.03 1.90
CA ALA A 342 -0.31 21.53 3.22
C ALA A 342 -1.83 21.39 3.50
N GLU A 343 -2.70 21.70 2.53
CA GLU A 343 -4.16 21.52 2.66
C GLU A 343 -4.53 20.05 2.89
N GLY A 344 -3.94 19.14 2.12
CA GLY A 344 -4.18 17.70 2.24
C GLY A 344 -3.80 17.18 3.62
N LEU A 345 -2.62 17.56 4.10
CA LEU A 345 -2.12 17.18 5.41
C LEU A 345 -2.98 17.78 6.53
N LEU A 346 -3.28 19.08 6.48
CA LEU A 346 -4.11 19.73 7.48
C LEU A 346 -5.53 19.15 7.54
N TRP A 347 -6.13 18.86 6.37
CA TRP A 347 -7.44 18.23 6.30
C TRP A 347 -7.44 16.87 7.02
N LYS A 348 -6.39 16.07 6.81
CA LYS A 348 -6.24 14.75 7.43
C LYS A 348 -6.05 14.85 8.95
N LEU A 349 -5.33 15.85 9.44
CA LEU A 349 -5.05 16.03 10.87
C LEU A 349 -6.22 16.64 11.66
N GLU A 350 -6.97 17.57 11.06
CA GLU A 350 -7.99 18.35 11.78
C GLU A 350 -9.44 18.10 11.34
N LYS A 351 -9.67 17.86 10.04
CA LYS A 351 -11.01 17.99 9.45
C LYS A 351 -11.70 16.66 9.17
N GLU A 352 -10.95 15.56 9.04
CA GLU A 352 -11.51 14.23 8.80
C GLU A 352 -12.43 13.77 9.96
N GLU A 353 -12.03 14.00 11.21
CA GLU A 353 -12.82 13.66 12.41
C GLU A 353 -14.12 14.49 12.54
N ILE A 354 -14.05 15.79 12.22
CA ILE A 354 -15.23 16.68 12.28
C ILE A 354 -16.23 16.30 11.19
N ALA A 355 -15.74 15.94 10.02
CA ALA A 355 -16.56 15.55 8.88
C ALA A 355 -17.24 14.19 9.15
N THR A 356 -16.51 13.21 9.71
CA THR A 356 -17.05 11.90 10.11
C THR A 356 -18.07 12.01 11.25
N ALA A 357 -17.85 12.87 12.24
CA ALA A 357 -18.79 13.08 13.35
C ALA A 357 -20.17 13.63 12.91
N LYS A 358 -20.22 14.47 11.86
CA LYS A 358 -21.49 15.01 11.35
C LYS A 358 -22.43 13.95 10.78
N LEU A 359 -21.93 12.79 10.36
CA LEU A 359 -22.76 11.71 9.81
C LEU A 359 -23.47 10.87 10.87
N VAL A 360 -22.89 10.72 12.06
CA VAL A 360 -23.49 9.94 13.15
C VAL A 360 -24.80 10.60 13.63
N THR A 361 -24.95 11.90 13.39
CA THR A 361 -26.10 12.71 13.84
C THR A 361 -27.21 12.87 12.79
N ILE A 362 -27.02 12.41 11.55
CA ILE A 362 -28.07 12.45 10.53
C ILE A 362 -28.91 11.17 10.67
N PRO A 363 -30.22 11.26 10.98
CA PRO A 363 -31.08 10.10 10.94
C PRO A 363 -31.01 9.50 9.54
N ILE A 364 -30.80 8.19 9.43
CA ILE A 364 -30.89 7.45 8.17
C ILE A 364 -32.37 7.44 7.75
N THR A 365 -32.90 8.55 7.28
CA THR A 365 -34.05 8.53 6.37
C THR A 365 -33.47 8.28 4.99
N LYS A 366 -33.84 7.12 4.39
CA LYS A 366 -33.56 6.78 3.00
C LYS A 366 -34.38 7.68 2.07
N ASP A 367 -34.20 8.99 2.15
CA ASP A 367 -34.68 9.88 1.10
C ASP A 367 -33.81 9.65 -0.13
N VAL A 368 -34.45 9.61 -1.31
CA VAL A 368 -33.79 9.58 -2.61
C VAL A 368 -32.79 10.74 -2.65
N ARG A 369 -31.51 10.46 -2.38
CA ARG A 369 -30.47 11.49 -2.40
C ARG A 369 -30.44 12.05 -3.82
N ASN A 370 -30.84 13.31 -3.96
CA ASN A 370 -30.68 14.03 -5.21
C ASN A 370 -29.20 14.38 -5.37
N TYR A 371 -28.42 13.41 -5.84
CA TYR A 371 -26.98 13.58 -6.05
C TYR A 371 -26.73 14.68 -7.09
N LYS A 372 -25.77 15.55 -6.83
CA LYS A 372 -25.32 16.58 -7.78
C LYS A 372 -24.61 15.94 -8.97
N TYR A 373 -23.89 14.86 -8.71
CA TYR A 373 -23.16 14.08 -9.71
C TYR A 373 -23.63 12.63 -9.67
N ASP A 374 -23.70 12.01 -10.83
CA ASP A 374 -23.90 10.56 -10.88
C ASP A 374 -22.59 9.85 -10.54
N ILE A 375 -21.46 10.41 -10.98
CA ILE A 375 -20.14 9.75 -10.84
C ILE A 375 -19.09 10.77 -10.40
N MET A 376 -18.27 10.41 -9.42
CA MET A 376 -16.97 11.04 -9.14
C MET A 376 -15.85 10.13 -9.63
N LEU A 377 -14.96 10.63 -10.48
CA LEU A 377 -13.78 9.90 -10.98
C LEU A 377 -12.56 10.24 -10.12
N SER A 378 -12.17 9.33 -9.25
CA SER A 378 -10.91 9.40 -8.49
C SER A 378 -9.82 8.71 -9.29
N TYR A 379 -8.77 9.44 -9.69
CA TYR A 379 -7.71 8.91 -10.55
C TYR A 379 -6.36 9.61 -10.34
N SER A 380 -5.27 8.92 -10.71
CA SER A 380 -3.95 9.55 -10.80
C SER A 380 -3.81 10.29 -12.13
N HIS A 381 -3.28 11.52 -12.12
CA HIS A 381 -3.01 12.27 -13.36
C HIS A 381 -2.08 11.52 -14.35
N ARG A 382 -1.28 10.55 -13.88
CA ARG A 382 -0.49 9.66 -14.74
C ARG A 382 -1.34 8.75 -15.63
N ASP A 383 -2.61 8.57 -15.29
CA ASP A 383 -3.59 7.73 -16.00
C ASP A 383 -4.67 8.56 -16.72
N LYS A 384 -4.44 9.87 -16.89
CA LYS A 384 -5.41 10.83 -17.44
C LYS A 384 -5.98 10.42 -18.80
N ASP A 385 -5.17 9.81 -19.67
CA ASP A 385 -5.58 9.54 -21.05
C ASP A 385 -6.74 8.52 -21.09
N LEU A 386 -6.67 7.46 -20.27
CA LEU A 386 -7.76 6.48 -20.18
C LEU A 386 -8.95 7.04 -19.39
N CYS A 387 -8.72 7.76 -18.28
CA CYS A 387 -9.79 8.40 -17.51
C CYS A 387 -10.60 9.41 -18.32
N HIS A 388 -9.94 10.23 -19.14
CA HIS A 388 -10.62 11.20 -20.00
C HIS A 388 -11.48 10.51 -21.05
N ARG A 389 -10.99 9.40 -21.64
CA ARG A 389 -11.81 8.59 -22.56
C ARG A 389 -13.04 8.00 -21.88
N ILE A 390 -12.89 7.49 -20.65
CA ILE A 390 -14.02 6.99 -19.85
C ILE A 390 -15.02 8.10 -19.59
N TYR A 391 -14.55 9.28 -19.13
CA TYR A 391 -15.37 10.46 -18.91
C TYR A 391 -16.14 10.85 -20.18
N ASP A 392 -15.45 11.00 -21.32
CA ASP A 392 -16.06 11.49 -22.56
C ASP A 392 -17.15 10.53 -23.04
N ARG A 393 -16.98 9.22 -22.80
CA ARG A 393 -17.98 8.21 -23.13
C ARG A 393 -19.18 8.26 -22.18
N LEU A 394 -18.96 8.40 -20.87
CA LEU A 394 -20.03 8.54 -19.87
C LEU A 394 -20.85 9.83 -20.09
N VAL A 395 -20.21 10.96 -20.42
CA VAL A 395 -20.92 12.21 -20.73
C VAL A 395 -21.80 12.06 -21.98
N LYS A 396 -21.31 11.37 -23.02
CA LYS A 396 -22.13 11.04 -24.21
C LYS A 396 -23.34 10.18 -23.88
N ASP A 397 -23.26 9.40 -22.81
CA ASP A 397 -24.36 8.59 -22.28
C ASP A 397 -25.19 9.33 -21.21
N ASN A 398 -25.06 10.66 -21.14
CA ASN A 398 -25.81 11.58 -20.28
C ASN A 398 -25.54 11.45 -18.76
N PHE A 399 -24.37 10.96 -18.35
CA PHE A 399 -23.97 11.01 -16.93
C PHE A 399 -23.39 12.39 -16.55
N ARG A 400 -23.76 12.88 -15.36
CA ARG A 400 -23.16 14.04 -14.70
C ARG A 400 -21.94 13.58 -13.91
N ILE A 401 -20.76 14.05 -14.29
CA ILE A 401 -19.50 13.52 -13.75
C ILE A 401 -18.67 14.63 -13.14
N TRP A 402 -18.13 14.39 -11.95
CA TRP A 402 -17.07 15.19 -11.38
C TRP A 402 -15.71 14.52 -11.63
N ILE A 403 -14.75 15.30 -12.12
CA ILE A 403 -13.36 14.89 -12.32
C ILE A 403 -12.46 16.11 -12.18
N ASP A 404 -11.29 15.91 -11.59
CA ASP A 404 -10.25 16.94 -11.56
C ASP A 404 -9.42 16.94 -12.86
N ARG A 405 -9.79 17.76 -13.85
CA ARG A 405 -9.11 17.86 -15.17
C ARG A 405 -7.94 18.84 -15.21
N ASP A 406 -7.95 19.88 -14.38
CA ASP A 406 -7.04 21.03 -14.47
C ASP A 406 -5.85 20.96 -13.49
N GLN A 407 -5.41 19.74 -13.14
CA GLN A 407 -4.36 19.52 -12.13
C GLN A 407 -4.62 20.27 -10.80
N MET A 408 -5.88 20.32 -10.34
CA MET A 408 -6.31 21.13 -9.21
C MET A 408 -5.85 22.59 -9.23
N HIS A 409 -5.85 23.27 -10.38
CA HIS A 409 -5.83 24.74 -10.47
C HIS A 409 -7.17 25.32 -9.99
N GLY A 410 -7.51 25.10 -8.71
CA GLY A 410 -8.67 25.69 -8.05
C GLY A 410 -9.52 24.73 -7.20
N SER A 411 -9.38 23.42 -7.35
CA SER A 411 -10.12 22.42 -6.55
C SER A 411 -9.41 22.18 -5.21
N THR A 412 -9.90 22.80 -4.14
CA THR A 412 -9.42 22.53 -2.77
C THR A 412 -9.84 21.13 -2.30
N MET A 413 -9.19 20.60 -1.26
CA MET A 413 -9.62 19.35 -0.59
C MET A 413 -11.10 19.38 -0.17
N VAL A 414 -11.67 20.58 0.05
CA VAL A 414 -13.09 20.77 0.36
C VAL A 414 -13.98 20.48 -0.85
N ALA A 415 -13.60 20.92 -2.06
CA ALA A 415 -14.35 20.64 -3.28
C ALA A 415 -14.34 19.14 -3.64
N MET A 416 -13.21 18.46 -3.39
CA MET A 416 -13.08 17.01 -3.50
C MET A 416 -14.04 16.29 -2.54
N ALA A 417 -14.06 16.70 -1.27
CA ALA A 417 -14.98 16.13 -0.27
C ALA A 417 -16.45 16.36 -0.63
N ASP A 418 -16.82 17.57 -1.07
CA ASP A 418 -18.17 17.90 -1.56
C ASP A 418 -18.56 17.02 -2.76
N ALA A 419 -17.64 16.78 -3.69
CA ALA A 419 -17.88 15.92 -4.85
C ALA A 419 -18.14 14.47 -4.45
N ILE A 420 -17.36 13.92 -3.51
CA ILE A 420 -17.53 12.55 -3.01
C ILE A 420 -18.88 12.40 -2.28
N GLU A 421 -19.25 13.38 -1.45
CA GLU A 421 -20.51 13.34 -0.68
C GLU A 421 -21.75 13.48 -1.57
N ASN A 422 -21.63 14.21 -2.69
CA ASN A 422 -22.72 14.49 -3.62
C ASN A 422 -22.67 13.63 -4.90
N ALA A 423 -21.92 12.53 -4.91
CA ALA A 423 -21.88 11.56 -6.00
C ALA A 423 -22.63 10.26 -5.65
N GLU A 424 -23.39 9.72 -6.61
CA GLU A 424 -24.03 8.40 -6.47
C GLU A 424 -22.97 7.28 -6.48
N PHE A 425 -22.00 7.37 -7.39
CA PHE A 425 -20.90 6.44 -7.55
C PHE A 425 -19.55 7.13 -7.42
N VAL A 426 -18.58 6.45 -6.81
CA VAL A 426 -17.17 6.88 -6.82
C VAL A 426 -16.36 5.81 -7.57
N PHE A 427 -15.80 6.19 -8.70
CA PHE A 427 -14.94 5.32 -9.49
C PHE A 427 -13.51 5.45 -9.01
N VAL A 428 -12.95 4.34 -8.54
CA VAL A 428 -11.59 4.27 -8.02
C VAL A 428 -10.71 3.73 -9.15
N CYS A 429 -10.04 4.61 -9.90
CA CYS A 429 -9.20 4.26 -11.04
C CYS A 429 -7.81 3.81 -10.58
N MET A 430 -7.66 2.53 -10.27
CA MET A 430 -6.51 1.94 -9.61
C MET A 430 -5.33 1.67 -10.56
N SER A 431 -4.14 2.05 -10.09
CA SER A 431 -2.81 1.81 -10.67
C SER A 431 -1.74 1.96 -9.58
N ASP A 432 -0.49 1.60 -9.87
CA ASP A 432 0.65 1.91 -8.97
C ASP A 432 0.73 3.41 -8.67
N ALA A 433 0.52 4.26 -9.69
CA ALA A 433 0.53 5.72 -9.54
C ALA A 433 -0.62 6.24 -8.69
N TYR A 434 -1.77 5.57 -8.70
CA TYR A 434 -2.89 5.84 -7.80
C TYR A 434 -2.52 5.47 -6.37
N LYS A 435 -1.98 4.27 -6.15
CA LYS A 435 -1.54 3.80 -4.83
C LYS A 435 -0.48 4.72 -4.21
N GLN A 436 0.45 5.26 -5.00
CA GLN A 436 1.50 6.16 -4.53
C GLN A 436 1.04 7.60 -4.25
N SER A 437 -0.16 7.97 -4.69
CA SER A 437 -0.68 9.32 -4.52
C SER A 437 -1.41 9.43 -3.18
N ALA A 438 -0.82 10.15 -2.23
CA ALA A 438 -1.44 10.40 -0.93
C ALA A 438 -2.83 11.07 -1.06
N TYR A 439 -3.03 11.91 -2.07
CA TYR A 439 -4.34 12.51 -2.38
C TYR A 439 -5.36 11.46 -2.83
N CYS A 440 -4.96 10.55 -3.73
CA CYS A 440 -5.84 9.47 -4.18
C CYS A 440 -6.17 8.51 -3.04
N GLN A 441 -5.21 8.25 -2.13
CA GLN A 441 -5.46 7.50 -0.91
C GLN A 441 -6.49 8.23 -0.01
N SER A 442 -6.38 9.55 0.15
CA SER A 442 -7.37 10.35 0.90
C SER A 442 -8.76 10.29 0.27
N GLU A 443 -8.86 10.41 -1.06
CA GLU A 443 -10.12 10.30 -1.80
C GLU A 443 -10.78 8.92 -1.60
N ALA A 444 -10.03 7.85 -1.84
CA ALA A 444 -10.52 6.48 -1.69
C ALA A 444 -10.93 6.20 -0.24
N GLN A 445 -10.11 6.63 0.73
CA GLN A 445 -10.41 6.47 2.15
C GLN A 445 -11.67 7.22 2.55
N TYR A 446 -11.76 8.49 2.16
CA TYR A 446 -12.92 9.29 2.49
C TYR A 446 -14.19 8.69 1.88
N ALA A 447 -14.17 8.34 0.59
CA ALA A 447 -15.31 7.69 -0.06
C ALA A 447 -15.69 6.36 0.60
N TYR A 448 -14.70 5.58 1.06
CA TYR A 448 -14.92 4.33 1.80
C TYR A 448 -15.59 4.58 3.16
N GLU A 449 -15.08 5.53 3.95
CA GLU A 449 -15.62 5.90 5.26
C GLU A 449 -17.03 6.50 5.15
N ARG A 450 -17.31 7.19 4.05
CA ARG A 450 -18.64 7.73 3.70
C ARG A 450 -19.61 6.69 3.17
N GLN A 451 -19.19 5.43 3.08
CA GLN A 451 -19.98 4.34 2.52
C GLN A 451 -20.50 4.67 1.11
N CYS A 452 -19.74 5.43 0.33
CA CYS A 452 -20.05 5.71 -1.07
C CYS A 452 -20.04 4.40 -1.89
N HIS A 453 -20.80 4.35 -2.98
CA HIS A 453 -20.76 3.19 -3.86
C HIS A 453 -19.48 3.20 -4.71
N LEU A 454 -18.45 2.51 -4.24
CA LEU A 454 -17.18 2.42 -4.95
C LEU A 454 -17.27 1.43 -6.12
N ILE A 455 -16.89 1.85 -7.34
CA ILE A 455 -16.64 0.94 -8.46
C ILE A 455 -15.12 0.93 -8.76
N PRO A 456 -14.40 -0.16 -8.47
CA PRO A 456 -12.98 -0.24 -8.74
C PRO A 456 -12.69 -0.48 -10.22
N ILE A 457 -11.83 0.34 -10.80
CA ILE A 457 -11.42 0.27 -12.21
C ILE A 457 -9.93 -0.01 -12.27
N VAL A 458 -9.51 -1.05 -13.00
CA VAL A 458 -8.09 -1.36 -13.23
C VAL A 458 -7.61 -0.62 -14.48
N MET A 459 -6.57 0.19 -14.32
CA MET A 459 -6.05 1.08 -15.36
C MET A 459 -4.82 0.54 -16.09
N LYS A 460 -4.10 -0.42 -15.48
CA LYS A 460 -2.83 -0.97 -15.98
C LYS A 460 -2.87 -2.49 -16.03
N GLN A 461 -2.21 -3.06 -17.04
CA GLN A 461 -2.11 -4.50 -17.20
C GLN A 461 -1.38 -5.12 -15.99
N ASN A 462 -1.84 -6.28 -15.54
CA ASN A 462 -1.30 -7.02 -14.39
C ASN A 462 -1.33 -6.29 -13.04
N TYR A 463 -1.95 -5.11 -12.94
CA TYR A 463 -2.12 -4.44 -11.66
C TYR A 463 -3.11 -5.20 -10.76
N ARG A 464 -2.76 -5.36 -9.50
CA ARG A 464 -3.63 -5.94 -8.48
C ARG A 464 -3.64 -5.02 -7.26
N PRO A 465 -4.82 -4.59 -6.77
CA PRO A 465 -4.88 -3.81 -5.56
C PRO A 465 -4.47 -4.67 -4.36
N ASP A 466 -3.59 -4.12 -3.52
CA ASP A 466 -3.07 -4.73 -2.30
C ASP A 466 -3.08 -3.69 -1.16
N GLY A 467 -2.63 -4.10 0.04
CA GLY A 467 -2.61 -3.25 1.23
C GLY A 467 -3.97 -2.64 1.56
N ARG A 468 -3.97 -1.41 2.12
CA ARG A 468 -5.18 -0.66 2.47
C ARG A 468 -6.16 -0.47 1.31
N LEU A 469 -5.67 -0.16 0.10
CA LEU A 469 -6.53 -0.01 -1.08
C LEU A 469 -7.24 -1.32 -1.43
N GLY A 470 -6.51 -2.44 -1.39
CA GLY A 470 -7.08 -3.79 -1.57
C GLY A 470 -8.20 -4.11 -0.57
N ILE A 471 -8.05 -3.69 0.69
CA ILE A 471 -9.10 -3.83 1.71
C ILE A 471 -10.35 -3.00 1.35
N MET A 472 -10.18 -1.74 0.93
CA MET A 472 -11.30 -0.84 0.59
C MET A 472 -12.15 -1.36 -0.58
N VAL A 473 -11.49 -1.97 -1.58
CA VAL A 473 -12.16 -2.49 -2.78
C VAL A 473 -12.52 -3.97 -2.70
N SER A 474 -12.14 -4.65 -1.62
CA SER A 474 -12.39 -6.09 -1.42
C SER A 474 -13.89 -6.41 -1.52
N GLY A 475 -14.22 -7.53 -2.18
CA GLY A 475 -15.61 -7.97 -2.39
C GLY A 475 -16.38 -7.17 -3.45
N LYS A 476 -15.77 -6.19 -4.13
CA LYS A 476 -16.39 -5.41 -5.21
C LYS A 476 -16.01 -5.96 -6.58
N ILE A 477 -16.83 -5.68 -7.59
CA ILE A 477 -16.59 -6.12 -8.97
C ILE A 477 -15.64 -5.16 -9.67
N TYR A 478 -14.49 -5.68 -10.13
CA TYR A 478 -13.51 -4.86 -10.84
C TYR A 478 -13.82 -4.78 -12.33
N VAL A 479 -13.67 -3.59 -12.89
CA VAL A 479 -13.71 -3.34 -14.34
C VAL A 479 -12.28 -3.18 -14.83
N ASP A 480 -11.80 -4.15 -15.61
CA ASP A 480 -10.42 -4.19 -16.09
C ASP A 480 -10.35 -3.75 -17.57
N PHE A 481 -9.98 -2.49 -17.78
CA PHE A 481 -9.88 -1.90 -19.12
C PHE A 481 -8.75 -2.50 -19.96
N PRO A 482 -7.52 -2.66 -19.44
CA PRO A 482 -6.44 -3.33 -20.17
C PRO A 482 -6.80 -4.76 -20.61
N LYS A 483 -7.48 -5.53 -19.75
CA LYS A 483 -7.81 -6.93 -20.05
C LYS A 483 -8.98 -7.08 -21.03
N LEU A 484 -10.02 -6.27 -20.90
CA LEU A 484 -11.25 -6.41 -21.70
C LEU A 484 -11.23 -5.58 -22.99
N GLY A 485 -10.34 -4.59 -23.09
CA GLY A 485 -10.44 -3.55 -24.11
C GLY A 485 -11.55 -2.54 -23.78
N PHE A 486 -11.47 -1.37 -24.41
CA PHE A 486 -12.26 -0.20 -23.98
C PHE A 486 -13.78 -0.43 -24.04
N ASP A 487 -14.31 -0.93 -25.16
CA ASP A 487 -15.75 -1.03 -25.37
C ASP A 487 -16.40 -2.09 -24.46
N GLN A 488 -15.76 -3.25 -24.29
CA GLN A 488 -16.26 -4.31 -23.41
C GLN A 488 -16.16 -3.92 -21.93
N ALA A 489 -15.04 -3.29 -21.53
CA ALA A 489 -14.88 -2.77 -20.18
C ALA A 489 -15.94 -1.70 -19.86
N TYR A 490 -16.18 -0.79 -20.81
CA TYR A 490 -17.20 0.25 -20.66
C TYR A 490 -18.62 -0.35 -20.54
N LEU A 491 -18.95 -1.37 -21.34
CA LEU A 491 -20.22 -2.06 -21.21
C LEU A 491 -20.37 -2.73 -19.84
N LYS A 492 -19.32 -3.39 -19.35
CA LYS A 492 -19.29 -3.98 -18.00
C LYS A 492 -19.49 -2.91 -16.91
N LEU A 493 -18.88 -1.73 -17.09
CA LEU A 493 -19.04 -0.59 -16.19
C LEU A 493 -20.49 -0.12 -16.11
N LYS A 494 -21.16 0.05 -17.27
CA LYS A 494 -22.59 0.40 -17.31
C LYS A 494 -23.46 -0.67 -16.65
N ASN A 495 -23.20 -1.93 -16.94
CA ASN A 495 -23.96 -3.04 -16.33
C ASN A 495 -23.85 -3.04 -14.81
N GLU A 496 -22.72 -2.60 -14.24
CA GLU A 496 -22.55 -2.50 -12.80
C GLU A 496 -23.36 -1.32 -12.21
N ILE A 497 -23.34 -0.15 -12.87
CA ILE A 497 -24.18 1.00 -12.53
C ILE A 497 -25.67 0.61 -12.54
N ASP A 498 -26.11 -0.01 -13.64
CA ASP A 498 -27.50 -0.39 -13.85
C ASP A 498 -27.94 -1.45 -12.84
N ARG A 499 -27.09 -2.44 -12.57
CA ARG A 499 -27.34 -3.47 -11.55
C ARG A 499 -27.54 -2.85 -10.17
N TYR A 500 -26.70 -1.88 -9.78
CA TYR A 500 -26.85 -1.21 -8.50
C TYR A 500 -28.17 -0.43 -8.40
N ARG A 501 -28.50 0.35 -9.44
CA ARG A 501 -29.75 1.11 -9.50
C ARG A 501 -30.99 0.21 -9.47
N LEU A 502 -30.96 -0.93 -10.17
CA LEU A 502 -32.03 -1.93 -10.15
C LEU A 502 -32.21 -2.55 -8.75
N ASN A 503 -31.11 -2.95 -8.10
CA ASN A 503 -31.15 -3.51 -6.76
C ASN A 503 -31.70 -2.50 -5.74
N MET A 504 -31.36 -1.22 -5.86
CA MET A 504 -31.92 -0.15 -5.02
C MET A 504 -33.42 -0.01 -5.22
N ASN A 505 -33.90 -0.01 -6.47
CA ASN A 505 -35.34 0.10 -6.76
C ASN A 505 -36.15 -1.10 -6.23
N LEU A 506 -35.62 -2.32 -6.33
CA LEU A 506 -36.23 -3.53 -5.76
C LEU A 506 -36.27 -3.50 -4.22
N SER A 507 -35.24 -2.91 -3.61
CA SER A 507 -35.18 -2.73 -2.15
C SER A 507 -36.26 -1.77 -1.65
N ILE A 508 -36.55 -0.71 -2.41
CA ILE A 508 -37.56 0.30 -2.07
C ILE A 508 -38.98 -0.28 -2.23
N SER A 509 -39.26 -0.97 -3.34
CA SER A 509 -40.59 -1.56 -3.59
C SER A 509 -40.99 -2.62 -2.56
N THR A 510 -40.02 -3.42 -2.09
CA THR A 510 -40.26 -4.46 -1.06
C THR A 510 -40.59 -3.84 0.31
N GLN A 511 -40.00 -2.69 0.65
CA GLN A 511 -40.27 -1.97 1.91
C GLN A 511 -41.62 -1.24 1.89
N GLU A 512 -42.05 -0.73 0.74
CA GLU A 512 -43.38 -0.13 0.57
C GLU A 512 -44.51 -1.17 0.64
N GLN A 513 -44.29 -2.37 0.08
CA GLN A 513 -45.26 -3.48 0.17
C GLN A 513 -45.44 -3.98 1.61
N GLN A 514 -44.38 -4.05 2.41
CA GLN A 514 -44.47 -4.41 3.84
C GLN A 514 -45.11 -3.32 4.73
N ARG A 515 -45.13 -2.06 4.28
CA ARG A 515 -45.84 -0.96 4.99
C ARG A 515 -47.35 -0.95 4.74
N CYS A 516 -47.80 -1.51 3.62
CA CYS A 516 -49.21 -1.54 3.23
C CYS A 516 -50.00 -2.74 3.81
N GLU A 517 -49.32 -3.73 4.41
CA GLU A 517 -49.95 -4.87 5.05
C GLU A 517 -49.92 -4.76 6.59
N SER A 518 -50.71 -3.84 7.15
CA SER A 518 -51.13 -3.92 8.56
C SER A 518 -52.52 -4.60 8.65
N PRO A 519 -52.74 -5.57 9.55
CA PRO A 519 -54.03 -6.25 9.64
C PRO A 519 -55.09 -5.38 10.31
N THR A 520 -56.15 -5.10 9.56
CA THR A 520 -57.42 -4.59 10.08
C THR A 520 -58.11 -5.66 10.92
N THR A 521 -58.62 -5.26 12.09
CA THR A 521 -59.62 -5.93 12.97
C THR A 521 -59.24 -7.24 13.70
N ALA A 522 -59.01 -7.13 15.01
CA ALA A 522 -59.45 -8.11 16.01
C ALA A 522 -59.76 -7.42 17.34
N LYS A 523 -60.85 -7.87 17.97
CA LYS A 523 -61.60 -7.26 19.07
C LYS A 523 -60.86 -7.25 20.42
N GLU A 524 -61.10 -6.21 21.21
CA GLU A 524 -60.78 -6.12 22.64
C GLU A 524 -61.44 -7.24 23.46
N PRO A 525 -60.79 -7.67 24.55
CA PRO A 525 -61.50 -8.00 25.77
C PRO A 525 -61.15 -7.06 26.92
N GLU A 526 -62.17 -6.86 27.74
CA GLU A 526 -62.34 -5.89 28.81
C GLU A 526 -61.30 -5.97 29.93
N ARG A 527 -61.01 -4.79 30.52
CA ARG A 527 -60.32 -4.64 31.80
C ARG A 527 -61.29 -4.91 32.95
N THR A 528 -60.90 -5.74 33.89
CA THR A 528 -61.45 -5.76 35.25
C THR A 528 -60.39 -5.20 36.20
N ILE A 529 -60.74 -4.14 36.93
CA ILE A 529 -59.94 -3.52 37.99
C ILE A 529 -60.63 -3.84 39.31
N GLU A 530 -59.94 -4.48 40.26
CA GLU A 530 -60.15 -4.31 41.72
C GLU A 530 -58.78 -4.54 42.39
N THR A 531 -58.06 -3.46 42.73
CA THR A 531 -57.84 -2.90 44.08
C THR A 531 -57.13 -3.82 45.07
N ILE A 532 -55.95 -3.39 45.54
CA ILE A 532 -55.59 -3.26 46.97
C ILE A 532 -54.60 -2.08 47.10
N THR A 533 -54.91 -1.23 48.08
CA THR A 533 -54.22 -0.03 48.52
C THR A 533 -53.22 -0.31 49.64
N ASP A 534 -52.19 0.56 49.68
CA ASP A 534 -51.58 1.21 50.86
C ASP A 534 -50.46 0.55 51.69
N GLN A 535 -49.43 1.42 51.93
CA GLN A 535 -48.54 1.56 53.10
C GLN A 535 -47.44 0.49 53.31
N SER A 536 -46.23 0.76 53.80
CA SER A 536 -45.45 1.95 54.17
C SER A 536 -44.00 1.48 54.44
N ASP A 537 -43.09 2.44 54.58
CA ASP A 537 -41.85 2.40 55.36
C ASP A 537 -40.50 1.89 54.78
N GLU A 538 -39.50 2.73 55.07
CA GLU A 538 -38.08 2.66 54.75
C GLU A 538 -37.29 1.71 55.68
N GLN A 539 -36.40 0.89 55.06
CA GLN A 539 -35.05 0.44 55.48
C GLN A 539 -34.85 -0.30 56.86
N PRO A 540 -33.70 -0.99 57.16
CA PRO A 540 -32.44 -1.24 56.42
C PRO A 540 -31.84 -2.70 56.49
N THR A 541 -30.73 -2.91 55.74
CA THR A 541 -29.52 -3.76 56.01
C THR A 541 -29.54 -5.30 56.18
N ILE A 542 -28.77 -5.96 55.29
CA ILE A 542 -27.70 -6.97 55.49
C ILE A 542 -27.90 -8.07 56.56
N THR A 543 -27.93 -9.35 56.16
CA THR A 543 -26.89 -10.35 56.52
C THR A 543 -27.12 -11.72 55.88
N ASN A 544 -25.98 -12.41 55.77
CA ASN A 544 -25.64 -13.62 55.03
C ASN A 544 -26.14 -14.94 55.63
N ASN A 545 -26.12 -15.94 54.74
CA ASN A 545 -25.80 -17.36 54.95
C ASN A 545 -26.86 -18.31 55.50
N GLY A 546 -27.22 -19.28 54.63
CA GLY A 546 -26.64 -20.60 54.80
C GLY A 546 -27.55 -21.78 54.46
N VAL A 547 -27.26 -22.47 53.35
CA VAL A 547 -27.13 -23.95 53.27
C VAL A 547 -26.14 -24.22 52.11
N ALA A 548 -24.83 -24.40 52.36
CA ALA A 548 -24.14 -25.68 52.58
C ALA A 548 -24.45 -26.73 51.50
N SER A 549 -23.73 -26.75 50.37
CA SER A 549 -22.46 -27.45 50.12
C SER A 549 -22.56 -28.98 50.11
N MET A 550 -22.34 -29.59 48.94
CA MET A 550 -21.64 -30.87 48.83
C MET A 550 -20.48 -30.70 47.84
N PHE A 551 -19.28 -30.99 48.35
CA PHE A 551 -17.95 -30.61 47.88
C PHE A 551 -17.51 -31.40 46.64
N ILE A 552 -17.02 -30.72 45.59
CA ILE A 552 -15.59 -30.47 45.22
C ILE A 552 -14.74 -31.74 44.99
N LYS A 553 -14.31 -31.90 43.73
CA LYS A 553 -12.90 -32.18 43.41
C LYS A 553 -12.35 -31.04 42.55
N THR A 554 -11.59 -30.18 43.20
CA THR A 554 -10.66 -29.24 42.60
C THR A 554 -9.48 -30.00 42.01
N THR A 555 -9.35 -29.94 40.69
CA THR A 555 -8.06 -29.90 40.00
C THR A 555 -8.25 -28.87 38.88
N GLY A 556 -7.44 -27.80 38.92
CA GLY A 556 -7.68 -26.60 38.13
C GLY A 556 -7.75 -26.87 36.63
N ASN A 557 -8.75 -26.30 35.97
CA ASN A 557 -8.78 -26.12 34.52
C ASN A 557 -9.74 -24.96 34.22
N ASN A 558 -9.20 -23.85 33.68
CA ASN A 558 -9.95 -22.68 33.20
C ASN A 558 -10.64 -23.01 31.86
N ALA A 559 -11.43 -24.09 31.79
CA ALA A 559 -11.77 -24.73 30.53
C ALA A 559 -13.26 -24.58 30.13
N ILE A 560 -13.53 -24.07 28.92
CA ILE A 560 -14.86 -24.00 28.29
C ILE A 560 -15.11 -25.24 27.41
N THR A 561 -16.31 -25.81 27.45
CA THR A 561 -16.68 -26.95 26.59
C THR A 561 -17.16 -26.52 25.19
N LEU A 562 -17.08 -27.42 24.19
CA LEU A 562 -17.63 -27.18 22.85
C LEU A 562 -19.13 -26.86 22.88
N GLU A 563 -19.88 -27.55 23.75
CA GLU A 563 -21.32 -27.31 23.91
C GLU A 563 -21.60 -25.91 24.46
N GLN A 564 -20.83 -25.47 25.47
CA GLN A 564 -20.93 -24.11 26.00
C GLN A 564 -20.59 -23.07 24.93
N TYR A 565 -19.54 -23.28 24.14
CA TYR A 565 -19.15 -22.39 23.04
C TYR A 565 -20.25 -22.24 21.97
N GLN A 566 -20.94 -23.33 21.62
CA GLN A 566 -22.01 -23.33 20.62
C GLN A 566 -23.29 -22.62 21.11
N GLN A 567 -23.58 -22.68 22.42
CA GLN A 567 -24.77 -22.05 23.02
C GLN A 567 -24.60 -20.53 23.19
N ILE A 568 -23.37 -20.04 23.34
CA ILE A 568 -23.08 -18.60 23.42
C ILE A 568 -23.39 -17.92 22.08
N ARG A 569 -24.24 -16.88 22.14
CA ARG A 569 -24.68 -16.12 20.95
C ARG A 569 -23.98 -14.77 20.87
N LEU A 570 -23.71 -14.33 19.64
CA LEU A 570 -23.33 -12.94 19.39
C LEU A 570 -24.43 -12.02 19.91
N GLY A 571 -24.06 -10.88 20.50
CA GLY A 571 -24.99 -9.99 21.20
C GLY A 571 -24.98 -10.15 22.73
N TRP A 572 -24.44 -11.23 23.28
CA TRP A 572 -24.33 -11.41 24.74
C TRP A 572 -23.35 -10.44 25.37
N THR A 573 -23.62 -10.03 26.61
CA THR A 573 -22.67 -9.24 27.41
C THR A 573 -21.60 -10.14 28.02
N ARG A 574 -20.48 -9.53 28.43
CA ARG A 574 -19.43 -10.25 29.16
C ARG A 574 -19.95 -10.93 30.44
N ASP A 575 -20.84 -10.27 31.17
CA ASP A 575 -21.41 -10.81 32.41
C ASP A 575 -22.29 -12.03 32.13
N GLN A 576 -23.07 -12.00 31.03
CA GLN A 576 -23.86 -13.14 30.57
C GLN A 576 -22.96 -14.33 30.20
N VAL A 577 -21.87 -14.09 29.46
CA VAL A 577 -20.89 -15.13 29.12
C VAL A 577 -20.22 -15.69 30.38
N THR A 578 -19.79 -14.82 31.31
CA THR A 578 -19.13 -15.22 32.56
C THR A 578 -20.04 -16.05 33.45
N GLN A 579 -21.30 -15.63 33.61
CA GLN A 579 -22.30 -16.35 34.40
C GLN A 579 -22.63 -17.71 33.77
N PHE A 580 -22.70 -17.78 32.44
CA PHE A 580 -23.02 -19.01 31.71
C PHE A 580 -21.87 -20.02 31.72
N VAL A 581 -20.62 -19.56 31.54
CA VAL A 581 -19.43 -20.43 31.58
C VAL A 581 -19.06 -20.78 33.03
N GLY A 582 -19.39 -19.92 34.00
CA GLY A 582 -19.11 -20.09 35.43
C GLY A 582 -17.74 -19.57 35.88
N ILE A 583 -16.92 -19.09 34.93
CA ILE A 583 -15.59 -18.49 35.16
C ILE A 583 -15.42 -17.22 34.30
N PRO A 584 -14.61 -16.23 34.73
CA PRO A 584 -14.51 -14.92 34.06
C PRO A 584 -13.65 -14.88 32.79
N GLY A 585 -12.88 -15.95 32.51
CA GLY A 585 -11.87 -16.00 31.46
C GLY A 585 -10.67 -15.07 31.71
N GLU A 586 -9.58 -15.25 30.96
CA GLU A 586 -8.37 -14.43 31.02
C GLU A 586 -8.48 -13.24 30.07
N LEU A 587 -8.23 -12.04 30.56
CA LEU A 587 -8.28 -10.83 29.73
C LEU A 587 -7.00 -10.74 28.90
N ILE A 588 -7.12 -10.79 27.57
CA ILE A 588 -5.99 -10.52 26.69
C ILE A 588 -5.92 -9.01 26.46
N ILE A 589 -4.90 -8.37 27.01
CA ILE A 589 -4.52 -7.02 26.61
C ILE A 589 -3.68 -7.18 25.34
N THR A 590 -4.28 -7.03 24.17
CA THR A 590 -3.47 -6.82 22.97
C THR A 590 -2.94 -5.41 23.00
N GLU A 591 -1.62 -5.26 22.86
CA GLU A 591 -0.94 -4.01 22.51
C GLU A 591 -1.29 -3.57 21.07
N GLU A 592 -2.58 -3.61 20.71
CA GLU A 592 -3.09 -2.92 19.53
C GLU A 592 -3.27 -1.44 19.90
N PRO A 593 -2.87 -0.49 19.03
CA PRO A 593 -3.11 0.92 19.28
C PRO A 593 -4.60 1.16 19.48
N ILE A 594 -4.93 1.89 20.54
CA ILE A 594 -6.28 2.39 20.80
C ILE A 594 -6.60 3.40 19.69
N SER A 595 -7.20 2.95 18.59
CA SER A 595 -7.84 3.82 17.62
C SER A 595 -9.10 4.45 18.27
N PRO A 596 -9.55 5.66 17.88
CA PRO A 596 -10.75 6.29 18.45
C PRO A 596 -12.04 5.46 18.29
N SER A 597 -12.07 4.51 17.35
CA SER A 597 -13.13 3.51 17.15
C SER A 597 -13.03 2.29 18.09
N ASN A 598 -11.91 2.16 18.82
CA ASN A 598 -11.54 0.98 19.62
C ASN A 598 -11.75 1.16 21.13
N ARG A 599 -12.34 2.27 21.58
CA ARG A 599 -12.73 2.44 23.00
C ARG A 599 -13.83 1.44 23.36
N GLY A 600 -13.44 0.29 23.89
CA GLY A 600 -14.35 -0.73 24.40
C GLY A 600 -14.15 -2.13 23.84
N ASN A 601 -13.14 -2.35 22.99
CA ASN A 601 -12.80 -3.69 22.52
C ASN A 601 -12.04 -4.47 23.61
N ILE A 602 -12.66 -5.52 24.14
CA ILE A 602 -12.08 -6.41 25.17
C ILE A 602 -12.02 -7.82 24.59
N MET A 603 -10.87 -8.47 24.68
CA MET A 603 -10.73 -9.88 24.36
C MET A 603 -10.59 -10.71 25.63
N VAL A 604 -11.39 -11.77 25.70
CA VAL A 604 -11.37 -12.72 26.80
C VAL A 604 -11.06 -14.10 26.25
N GLN A 605 -10.00 -14.71 26.76
CA GLN A 605 -9.57 -16.05 26.44
C GLN A 605 -10.07 -17.05 27.49
N TYR A 606 -10.47 -18.22 27.02
CA TYR A 606 -10.74 -19.40 27.82
C TYR A 606 -9.86 -20.53 27.30
N GLN A 607 -9.35 -21.39 28.20
CA GLN A 607 -8.81 -22.67 27.77
C GLN A 607 -9.99 -23.52 27.28
N GLY A 608 -9.83 -24.39 26.29
CA GLY A 608 -10.90 -25.30 25.90
C GLY A 608 -10.77 -26.66 26.60
N SER A 609 -11.88 -27.26 27.00
CA SER A 609 -11.90 -28.64 27.51
C SER A 609 -11.98 -29.60 26.32
N ILE A 610 -10.90 -30.35 26.07
CA ILE A 610 -10.88 -31.39 25.03
C ILE A 610 -11.39 -32.70 25.65
N SER A 611 -12.03 -33.56 24.85
CA SER A 611 -12.39 -34.93 25.26
C SER A 611 -11.22 -35.92 25.30
N SER A 612 -9.99 -35.50 24.96
CA SER A 612 -8.79 -36.35 24.93
C SER A 612 -7.60 -35.75 25.70
N ASN A 613 -7.00 -36.57 26.58
CA ASN A 613 -6.00 -36.16 27.58
C ASN A 613 -4.61 -35.74 27.04
N VAL A 614 -4.43 -35.60 25.72
CA VAL A 614 -3.08 -35.46 25.11
C VAL A 614 -2.73 -34.01 24.72
N LEU A 615 -3.72 -33.11 24.54
CA LEU A 615 -3.49 -31.77 23.98
C LEU A 615 -4.20 -30.61 24.72
N GLU A 616 -4.65 -30.81 25.96
CA GLU A 616 -5.46 -29.81 26.72
C GLU A 616 -4.83 -28.40 26.82
N ARG A 617 -3.50 -28.26 26.66
CA ARG A 617 -2.81 -26.96 26.75
C ARG A 617 -2.83 -26.12 25.46
N GLU A 618 -3.28 -26.68 24.33
CA GLU A 618 -3.32 -25.97 23.04
C GLU A 618 -4.73 -25.56 22.59
N SER A 619 -5.78 -26.00 23.30
CA SER A 619 -7.15 -25.59 23.01
C SER A 619 -7.47 -24.24 23.62
N THR A 620 -7.90 -23.30 22.77
CA THR A 620 -8.20 -21.92 23.16
C THR A 620 -9.51 -21.45 22.54
N VAL A 621 -10.31 -20.73 23.32
CA VAL A 621 -11.47 -19.97 22.85
C VAL A 621 -11.25 -18.50 23.13
N ILE A 622 -11.50 -17.65 22.14
CA ILE A 622 -11.36 -16.20 22.27
C ILE A 622 -12.69 -15.54 21.93
N PHE A 623 -13.22 -14.79 22.88
CA PHE A 623 -14.39 -13.93 22.73
C PHE A 623 -13.95 -12.47 22.66
N SER A 624 -14.40 -11.75 21.62
CA SER A 624 -14.13 -10.33 21.43
C SER A 624 -15.41 -9.53 21.62
N PHE A 625 -15.37 -8.58 22.55
CA PHE A 625 -16.48 -7.71 22.92
C PHE A 625 -16.19 -6.30 22.44
N ASN A 626 -17.16 -5.59 21.85
CA ASN A 626 -17.08 -4.18 21.49
C ASN A 626 -18.24 -3.48 22.19
N ASN A 627 -18.00 -2.35 22.86
CA ASN A 627 -19.01 -1.67 23.69
C ASN A 627 -19.76 -2.63 24.64
N LYS A 628 -19.04 -3.57 25.26
CA LYS A 628 -19.55 -4.63 26.17
C LYS A 628 -20.37 -5.75 25.52
N ILE A 629 -20.57 -5.73 24.19
CA ILE A 629 -21.36 -6.72 23.45
C ILE A 629 -20.44 -7.67 22.70
N LEU A 630 -20.69 -8.97 22.81
CA LEU A 630 -19.96 -10.01 22.08
C LEU A 630 -20.23 -9.89 20.58
N TRP A 631 -19.21 -9.51 19.82
CA TRP A 631 -19.33 -9.38 18.36
C TRP A 631 -18.55 -10.44 17.60
N LYS A 632 -17.60 -11.13 18.23
CA LYS A 632 -16.81 -12.20 17.59
C LYS A 632 -16.47 -13.29 18.60
N LYS A 633 -16.54 -14.54 18.17
CA LYS A 633 -16.06 -15.72 18.90
C LYS A 633 -15.23 -16.62 17.98
N ASN A 634 -14.14 -17.15 18.52
CA ASN A 634 -13.22 -18.04 17.81
C ASN A 634 -12.88 -19.24 18.71
N GLN A 635 -12.67 -20.40 18.10
CA GLN A 635 -12.18 -21.59 18.80
C GLN A 635 -11.05 -22.29 18.05
N LYS A 636 -10.14 -22.89 18.80
CA LYS A 636 -9.08 -23.76 18.31
C LYS A 636 -9.10 -25.08 19.08
N LEU A 637 -9.11 -26.20 18.36
CA LEU A 637 -8.93 -27.57 18.90
C LEU A 637 -10.00 -28.03 19.92
N LEU A 638 -11.20 -27.44 19.92
CA LEU A 638 -12.32 -27.82 20.80
C LEU A 638 -13.12 -29.05 20.32
N ASP A 639 -13.04 -29.38 19.02
CA ASP A 639 -13.66 -30.57 18.42
C ASP A 639 -12.59 -31.31 17.59
N LEU A 640 -11.97 -32.32 18.21
CA LEU A 640 -10.93 -33.17 17.61
C LEU A 640 -11.43 -34.58 17.26
N THR A 641 -12.62 -34.96 17.73
CA THR A 641 -13.19 -36.31 17.54
C THR A 641 -13.94 -36.45 16.22
N SER A 642 -14.27 -35.33 15.59
CA SER A 642 -15.14 -35.30 14.43
C SER A 642 -14.33 -35.15 13.14
N ASN A 643 -14.01 -36.28 12.52
CA ASN A 643 -13.35 -36.33 11.21
C ASN A 643 -14.32 -35.87 10.12
N TYR A 644 -14.44 -34.56 9.90
CA TYR A 644 -15.22 -33.97 8.81
C TYR A 644 -14.44 -33.99 7.50
N ILE A 645 -14.22 -35.19 6.95
CA ILE A 645 -13.42 -35.40 5.74
C ILE A 645 -14.23 -35.01 4.51
N ILE A 646 -13.67 -34.16 3.65
CA ILE A 646 -14.24 -33.81 2.35
C ILE A 646 -13.32 -34.25 1.22
N THR A 647 -13.87 -34.98 0.25
CA THR A 647 -13.17 -35.42 -0.96
C THR A 647 -13.07 -34.26 -1.94
N ARG A 648 -12.12 -34.34 -2.88
CA ARG A 648 -11.98 -33.35 -3.96
C ARG A 648 -13.26 -33.26 -4.81
N GLU A 649 -13.97 -34.38 -4.98
CA GLU A 649 -15.23 -34.45 -5.70
C GLU A 649 -16.35 -33.68 -4.98
N HIS A 650 -16.54 -33.90 -3.68
CA HIS A 650 -17.50 -33.15 -2.87
C HIS A 650 -17.19 -31.65 -2.85
N TYR A 651 -15.90 -31.30 -2.73
CA TYR A 651 -15.48 -29.90 -2.77
C TYR A 651 -15.76 -29.23 -4.13
N ASN A 652 -15.63 -29.94 -5.25
CA ASN A 652 -15.91 -29.37 -6.57
C ASN A 652 -17.41 -29.12 -6.80
N GLN A 653 -18.29 -29.81 -6.08
CA GLN A 653 -19.75 -29.67 -6.22
C GLN A 653 -20.31 -28.42 -5.52
N ILE A 654 -19.67 -27.93 -4.46
CA ILE A 654 -20.13 -26.72 -3.75
C ILE A 654 -19.78 -25.43 -4.51
N GLN A 655 -20.66 -24.44 -4.50
CA GLN A 655 -20.48 -23.17 -5.22
C GLN A 655 -20.65 -21.96 -4.30
N THR A 656 -19.98 -20.85 -4.63
CA THR A 656 -20.20 -19.58 -3.93
C THR A 656 -21.67 -19.13 -4.11
N GLY A 657 -22.22 -18.51 -3.08
CA GLY A 657 -23.64 -18.13 -2.99
C GLY A 657 -24.55 -19.20 -2.36
N TRP A 658 -24.09 -20.44 -2.18
CA TRP A 658 -24.88 -21.50 -1.52
C TRP A 658 -25.05 -21.26 -0.02
N THR A 659 -26.20 -21.65 0.53
CA THR A 659 -26.44 -21.57 1.98
C THR A 659 -25.63 -22.62 2.74
N TYR A 660 -25.41 -22.39 4.03
CA TYR A 660 -24.76 -23.37 4.90
C TYR A 660 -25.47 -24.74 4.89
N ASP A 661 -26.79 -24.79 4.84
CA ASP A 661 -27.54 -26.04 4.74
C ASP A 661 -27.34 -26.76 3.39
N GLN A 662 -27.22 -26.02 2.29
CA GLN A 662 -26.93 -26.58 0.97
C GLN A 662 -25.53 -27.19 0.92
N VAL A 663 -24.54 -26.49 1.49
CA VAL A 663 -23.17 -26.99 1.59
C VAL A 663 -23.11 -28.22 2.49
N ARG A 664 -23.72 -28.18 3.68
CA ARG A 664 -23.78 -29.32 4.61
C ARG A 664 -24.41 -30.56 3.96
N SER A 665 -25.52 -30.39 3.26
CA SER A 665 -26.24 -31.50 2.64
C SER A 665 -25.41 -32.17 1.53
N THR A 666 -24.58 -31.38 0.84
CA THR A 666 -23.70 -31.87 -0.24
C THR A 666 -22.43 -32.52 0.30
N LEU A 667 -21.84 -31.95 1.36
CA LEU A 667 -20.62 -32.49 1.98
C LEU A 667 -20.88 -33.64 2.96
N GLY A 668 -22.15 -33.93 3.27
CA GLY A 668 -22.55 -34.98 4.22
C GLY A 668 -22.14 -34.69 5.68
N SER A 669 -21.61 -33.50 5.98
CA SER A 669 -21.12 -33.15 7.30
C SER A 669 -21.30 -31.66 7.60
N ARG A 670 -21.40 -31.32 8.89
CA ARG A 670 -21.56 -29.94 9.38
C ARG A 670 -20.24 -29.15 9.36
N GLY A 671 -19.10 -29.84 9.35
CA GLY A 671 -17.79 -29.23 9.57
C GLY A 671 -17.67 -28.62 10.98
N ASN A 672 -16.47 -28.16 11.31
CA ASN A 672 -16.20 -27.55 12.61
C ASN A 672 -16.30 -26.01 12.50
N VAL A 673 -17.27 -25.38 13.18
CA VAL A 673 -17.44 -23.91 13.16
C VAL A 673 -16.36 -23.28 14.05
N ILE A 674 -15.29 -22.77 13.44
CA ILE A 674 -14.13 -22.23 14.18
C ILE A 674 -14.24 -20.74 14.48
N GLN A 675 -15.13 -20.02 13.80
CA GLN A 675 -15.32 -18.59 13.99
C GLN A 675 -16.75 -18.16 13.65
N GLU A 676 -17.32 -17.29 14.48
CA GLU A 676 -18.56 -16.54 14.20
C GLU A 676 -18.35 -15.06 14.57
N ALA A 677 -18.77 -14.13 13.70
CA ALA A 677 -18.62 -12.70 13.96
C ALA A 677 -19.71 -11.84 13.31
N ASN A 678 -20.14 -10.77 14.00
CA ASN A 678 -20.96 -9.69 13.45
C ASN A 678 -20.01 -8.60 12.96
N ILE A 679 -19.66 -8.65 11.68
CA ILE A 679 -18.63 -7.76 11.12
C ILE A 679 -19.20 -6.39 10.73
N TRP A 680 -20.49 -6.32 10.32
CA TRP A 680 -21.26 -5.10 9.99
C TRP A 680 -22.70 -5.21 10.52
N PRO A 681 -23.50 -4.12 10.54
CA PRO A 681 -24.93 -4.21 10.87
C PRO A 681 -25.62 -5.22 9.95
N ASN A 682 -26.16 -6.28 10.55
CA ASN A 682 -26.86 -7.39 9.88
C ASN A 682 -25.99 -8.32 9.01
N VAL A 683 -24.65 -8.29 9.12
CA VAL A 683 -23.79 -9.25 8.41
C VAL A 683 -23.10 -10.19 9.40
N THR A 684 -23.48 -11.45 9.33
CA THR A 684 -22.86 -12.55 10.10
C THR A 684 -21.80 -13.25 9.26
N LEU A 685 -20.60 -13.34 9.80
CA LEU A 685 -19.49 -14.15 9.28
C LEU A 685 -19.46 -15.47 10.06
N MET A 686 -19.36 -16.58 9.36
CA MET A 686 -19.14 -17.91 9.93
C MET A 686 -18.05 -18.63 9.14
N THR A 687 -17.01 -19.12 9.82
CA THR A 687 -15.95 -19.93 9.18
C THR A 687 -16.04 -21.36 9.67
N VAL A 688 -16.07 -22.29 8.71
CA VAL A 688 -16.23 -23.72 8.95
C VAL A 688 -15.02 -24.47 8.40
N LEU A 689 -14.40 -25.27 9.26
CA LEU A 689 -13.21 -26.06 8.97
C LEU A 689 -13.60 -27.50 8.62
N TYR A 690 -13.02 -28.00 7.54
CA TYR A 690 -13.10 -29.40 7.11
C TYR A 690 -11.70 -29.98 6.94
N GLN A 691 -11.59 -31.30 7.01
CA GLN A 691 -10.37 -32.03 6.73
C GLN A 691 -10.38 -32.49 5.27
N GLY A 692 -9.29 -32.28 4.53
CA GLY A 692 -9.11 -32.85 3.19
C GLY A 692 -8.82 -34.35 3.25
N GLU A 693 -9.21 -35.09 2.21
CA GLU A 693 -8.84 -36.49 2.04
C GLU A 693 -7.35 -36.56 1.66
N GLY A 694 -6.50 -37.05 2.57
CA GLY A 694 -5.06 -37.15 2.34
C GLY A 694 -4.69 -38.17 1.26
N GLN A 695 -3.61 -37.91 0.51
CA GLN A 695 -3.04 -38.91 -0.41
C GLN A 695 -2.42 -40.08 0.37
N LYS A 696 -2.68 -41.32 -0.06
CA LYS A 696 -2.06 -42.52 0.53
C LYS A 696 -0.53 -42.37 0.54
N GLY A 697 0.07 -42.35 1.73
CA GLY A 697 1.53 -42.30 1.93
C GLY A 697 2.12 -40.94 2.32
N VAL A 698 1.29 -39.91 2.51
CA VAL A 698 1.72 -38.57 3.00
C VAL A 698 1.16 -38.34 4.41
N GLU A 699 2.02 -38.02 5.38
CA GLU A 699 1.63 -37.83 6.79
C GLU A 699 0.93 -36.47 7.07
N SER A 700 0.87 -35.55 6.10
CA SER A 700 0.24 -34.24 6.27
C SER A 700 -1.25 -34.26 5.94
N VAL A 701 -2.08 -33.91 6.93
CA VAL A 701 -3.52 -33.70 6.77
C VAL A 701 -3.77 -32.25 6.33
N GLY A 702 -4.33 -32.05 5.13
CA GLY A 702 -4.76 -30.72 4.66
C GLY A 702 -6.08 -30.30 5.30
N TYR A 703 -6.26 -29.00 5.55
CA TYR A 703 -7.51 -28.43 6.07
C TYR A 703 -8.11 -27.42 5.11
N ILE A 704 -9.43 -27.40 5.00
CA ILE A 704 -10.19 -26.54 4.10
C ILE A 704 -11.09 -25.64 4.93
N GLN A 705 -10.95 -24.32 4.76
CA GLN A 705 -11.75 -23.32 5.46
C GLN A 705 -12.79 -22.73 4.50
N LEU A 706 -14.07 -22.94 4.80
CA LEU A 706 -15.17 -22.35 4.07
C LEU A 706 -15.75 -21.16 4.85
N GLY A 707 -15.81 -20.00 4.20
CA GLY A 707 -16.32 -18.76 4.80
C GLY A 707 -17.72 -18.42 4.32
N PHE A 708 -18.67 -18.32 5.24
CA PHE A 708 -20.07 -17.97 5.00
C PHE A 708 -20.35 -16.55 5.48
N TRP A 709 -20.90 -15.72 4.61
CA TRP A 709 -21.29 -14.34 4.91
C TRP A 709 -22.79 -14.23 4.71
N ASP A 710 -23.49 -13.81 5.76
CA ASP A 710 -24.95 -13.74 5.81
C ASP A 710 -25.60 -15.08 5.38
N GLY A 711 -25.07 -16.17 5.93
CA GLY A 711 -25.52 -17.53 5.66
C GLY A 711 -25.10 -18.12 4.30
N LYS A 712 -24.43 -17.37 3.42
CA LYS A 712 -24.01 -17.81 2.07
C LYS A 712 -22.51 -18.00 1.94
N LEU A 713 -22.07 -19.06 1.28
CA LEU A 713 -20.66 -19.37 1.01
C LEU A 713 -20.04 -18.28 0.11
N GLN A 714 -19.06 -17.54 0.61
CA GLN A 714 -18.34 -16.50 -0.17
C GLN A 714 -16.86 -16.83 -0.34
N SER A 715 -16.25 -17.49 0.65
CA SER A 715 -14.85 -17.89 0.61
C SER A 715 -14.74 -19.41 0.45
N LYS A 716 -14.14 -19.83 -0.66
CA LYS A 716 -13.84 -21.22 -1.00
C LYS A 716 -12.39 -21.30 -1.54
N PRO A 717 -11.36 -21.34 -0.67
CA PRO A 717 -9.95 -21.43 -1.05
C PRO A 717 -9.66 -22.77 -1.73
N GLY A 718 -8.70 -22.81 -2.67
CA GLY A 718 -8.40 -24.00 -3.48
C GLY A 718 -8.15 -25.29 -2.68
N TYR A 719 -8.58 -26.42 -3.22
CA TYR A 719 -8.33 -27.75 -2.67
C TYR A 719 -6.93 -28.21 -3.11
N GLU A 720 -5.94 -28.02 -2.25
CA GLU A 720 -4.56 -28.46 -2.50
C GLU A 720 -4.41 -29.98 -2.37
#